data_AF-A0A935GFJ3-F1
#
_entry.id   AF-A0A935GFJ3-F1
#
_cell.length_a   1.000
_cell.length_b   1.000
_cell.length_c   1.000
_cell.angle_alpha   90.00
_cell.angle_beta   90.00
_cell.angle_gamma   90.00
#
_symmetry.space_group_name_H-M   'P 1'
#
loop_
_entity.id
_entity.type
_entity.pdbx_description
1 polymer ?
#
loop_
_entity_poly.entity_id
_entity_poly.type
_entity_poly.pdbx_seq_one_letter_code
_entity_poly.pdbx_strand_id
1 'polypeptide(L)'
;MRNNIFANSMMNTDNAGAKSYAIYSLAAPSAYTFLDYNDYYVSGLQGVLGYFNSTDQTTLASLRAATGKDVHSINVDPEFTSNTDLHTSNSDLSSMGTPIPDIDTDIDGDPRYPIPSIGADEVELLPINLKLASIDNTIHGCEYSGNTPVKFTVINMGTDPISSFDATYILDGGTPVTQSFTTNLNSFDAAQFTFSTNITIDPTIEHSLRVYVSCDGDGNRNNDTLDIRISDVYNLVVSPYTMSFELTEPYGYFSALDIGNDGYSWVFPAAGDAHSGNYSAVYNNSTTNSHGDWLFSRCFELTAGETYEVSFWYKASTAADNHVMYLGISPTPEDTINLVNIDNISAINNTTYTQHTKRFIAPTTGTYYIGWGMYSPHANNKLYLDDINISWVPAQDAKMVEVTAPVTDCGLAVEHIAVKGVNNGVSPISNFPISYQIAGNLNVVTETYTGTVAPLDTFTYTFAATEDFSAPLQNLEFTIIAWTDLSGDPIAYNDTIEYSFISRFTPVEPVVYNETILSGTSATLTAYNESPDVTNLWYSDILGTTLLHIGNTYTTPTLTDTTIYYVLAASATGPIIIGDMNSPTTTYYIPFYGYYDYGYSSMIYLSSEIGQGGLIDTIAFYVTNAPTNYIMMDQRIYIKERTESAFFSTETSLPDTTTMTRVFKGNITFNGSGWHKIALQTPFNYSGSNNLQIAWINNDGDYVSGYPYFMSTSTTSARGLYKYQDNSLPTTGGSLVNYYPNIMISMSGCSSGIVADTVFVVDSTEYELAIDNVIYPENTGCVTPSINVSIRLRNDGYEVIPAGIGLTCIVNGDTLTGITAGPILPDSTIDYTFTTPININFVESGATLDFKVYHSAPQYSLTVFNDTLLKSIGVQYQPDAPVAHSCVTLAGLPALLSVDPQAPAFHNWYSDSLGENLLSVGDTFMTPPLYDTTIYYVSAFSD
;
A
#
# COMPACT_ATOMS: atom_id res chain seq x y z
N MET A 1 19.00 -45.21 -14.51
CA MET A 1 20.00 -45.03 -13.44
C MET A 1 19.82 -46.15 -12.46
N ARG A 2 20.82 -47.04 -12.41
CA ARG A 2 20.91 -48.15 -11.47
C ARG A 2 22.35 -48.31 -11.02
N ASN A 3 22.57 -48.74 -9.78
CA ASN A 3 23.88 -48.91 -9.13
C ASN A 3 24.72 -47.63 -9.09
N ASN A 4 24.11 -46.47 -8.88
CA ASN A 4 24.84 -45.20 -8.76
C ASN A 4 24.82 -44.72 -7.31
N ILE A 5 25.89 -44.06 -6.89
CA ILE A 5 25.94 -43.27 -5.66
C ILE A 5 25.80 -41.80 -6.06
N PHE A 6 24.80 -41.13 -5.49
CA PHE A 6 24.56 -39.70 -5.62
C PHE A 6 24.84 -39.04 -4.28
N ALA A 7 26.06 -38.52 -4.10
CA ALA A 7 26.50 -37.90 -2.85
C ALA A 7 26.72 -36.40 -3.02
N ASN A 8 26.16 -35.60 -2.10
CA ASN A 8 26.38 -34.15 -2.07
C ASN A 8 26.54 -33.63 -0.64
N SER A 9 27.76 -33.22 -0.30
CA SER A 9 28.14 -32.69 1.01
C SER A 9 28.40 -31.17 1.01
N MET A 10 27.95 -30.45 -0.03
CA MET A 10 28.14 -29.00 -0.10
C MET A 10 27.35 -28.29 1.01
N MET A 11 28.05 -27.42 1.74
CA MET A 11 27.49 -26.54 2.76
C MET A 11 27.78 -25.08 2.37
N ASN A 12 26.72 -24.29 2.16
CA ASN A 12 26.82 -22.86 1.86
C ASN A 12 26.65 -22.03 3.13
N THR A 13 27.76 -21.59 3.72
CA THR A 13 27.78 -20.87 5.00
C THR A 13 27.21 -19.46 4.95
N ASP A 14 27.01 -18.89 3.76
CA ASP A 14 26.64 -17.49 3.58
C ASP A 14 25.13 -17.29 3.32
N ASN A 15 24.38 -18.38 3.14
CA ASN A 15 22.93 -18.33 2.93
C ASN A 15 22.24 -19.50 3.63
N ALA A 16 21.61 -19.23 4.77
CA ALA A 16 20.88 -20.22 5.57
C ALA A 16 19.70 -20.89 4.82
N GLY A 17 19.20 -20.29 3.73
CA GLY A 17 18.13 -20.86 2.89
C GLY A 17 18.61 -21.64 1.66
N ALA A 18 19.92 -21.80 1.47
CA ALA A 18 20.46 -22.60 0.36
C ALA A 18 20.15 -24.10 0.56
N LYS A 19 20.05 -24.85 -0.55
CA LYS A 19 19.77 -26.29 -0.56
C LYS A 19 20.79 -27.04 -1.41
N SER A 20 21.22 -28.20 -0.95
CA SER A 20 22.11 -29.12 -1.66
C SER A 20 21.39 -30.45 -1.92
N TYR A 21 21.31 -30.86 -3.19
CA TYR A 21 20.57 -32.07 -3.59
C TYR A 21 21.51 -33.19 -4.03
N ALA A 22 21.21 -34.43 -3.63
CA ALA A 22 21.86 -35.61 -4.21
C ALA A 22 21.37 -35.85 -5.66
N ILE A 23 20.07 -35.69 -5.91
CA ILE A 23 19.49 -35.74 -7.26
C ILE A 23 18.49 -34.60 -7.48
N TYR A 24 18.61 -33.90 -8.61
CA TYR A 24 17.70 -32.81 -8.98
C TYR A 24 17.14 -33.01 -10.38
N SER A 25 15.81 -33.07 -10.50
CA SER A 25 15.14 -33.18 -11.80
C SER A 25 13.87 -32.36 -11.90
N LEU A 26 13.78 -31.56 -12.96
CA LEU A 26 12.56 -30.89 -13.39
C LEU A 26 11.71 -31.74 -14.33
N ALA A 27 12.22 -32.89 -14.78
CA ALA A 27 11.50 -33.80 -15.67
C ALA A 27 10.53 -34.67 -14.87
N ALA A 28 9.40 -35.03 -15.47
CA ALA A 28 8.46 -35.98 -14.87
C ALA A 28 9.15 -37.34 -14.65
N PRO A 29 8.83 -38.08 -13.56
CA PRO A 29 9.41 -39.39 -13.26
C PRO A 29 9.29 -40.42 -14.40
N SER A 30 8.28 -40.26 -15.28
CA SER A 30 8.09 -41.07 -16.48
C SER A 30 9.23 -40.95 -17.50
N ALA A 31 10.07 -39.91 -17.42
CA ALA A 31 11.27 -39.76 -18.24
C ALA A 31 12.37 -40.77 -17.90
N TYR A 32 12.31 -41.40 -16.73
CA TYR A 32 13.30 -42.36 -16.24
C TYR A 32 12.81 -43.79 -16.44
N THR A 33 13.31 -44.48 -17.47
CA THR A 33 12.96 -45.89 -17.73
C THR A 33 13.30 -46.79 -16.54
N PHE A 34 14.50 -46.61 -15.97
CA PHE A 34 14.97 -47.31 -14.77
C PHE A 34 15.53 -46.29 -13.78
N LEU A 35 15.08 -46.34 -12.53
CA LEU A 35 15.57 -45.52 -11.41
C LEU A 35 15.44 -46.38 -10.16
N ASP A 36 16.43 -47.21 -9.88
CA ASP A 36 16.38 -48.18 -8.79
C ASP A 36 17.78 -48.65 -8.43
N TYR A 37 17.99 -49.26 -7.26
CA TYR A 37 19.32 -49.72 -6.81
C TYR A 37 20.37 -48.59 -6.78
N ASN A 38 20.00 -47.38 -6.38
CA ASN A 38 20.94 -46.27 -6.21
C ASN A 38 21.09 -45.93 -4.72
N ASP A 39 22.19 -45.27 -4.37
CA ASP A 39 22.37 -44.66 -3.05
C ASP A 39 22.27 -43.14 -3.19
N TYR A 40 21.51 -42.51 -2.30
CA TYR A 40 21.34 -41.07 -2.27
C TYR A 40 21.83 -40.57 -0.93
N TYR A 41 22.81 -39.68 -0.92
CA TYR A 41 23.38 -39.15 0.30
C TYR A 41 23.57 -37.64 0.24
N VAL A 42 23.11 -36.95 1.28
CA VAL A 42 23.34 -35.52 1.49
C VAL A 42 23.75 -35.27 2.94
N SER A 43 24.62 -34.30 3.17
CA SER A 43 25.06 -33.94 4.53
C SER A 43 25.01 -32.44 4.79
N GLY A 44 24.92 -32.08 6.09
CA GLY A 44 24.77 -30.69 6.54
C GLY A 44 23.31 -30.21 6.61
N LEU A 45 23.09 -29.06 7.26
CA LEU A 45 21.76 -28.48 7.53
C LEU A 45 20.95 -28.12 6.26
N GLN A 46 21.60 -28.09 5.10
CA GLN A 46 21.03 -27.68 3.82
C GLN A 46 20.75 -28.86 2.88
N GLY A 47 21.03 -30.09 3.32
CA GLY A 47 20.89 -31.29 2.52
C GLY A 47 19.42 -31.65 2.28
N VAL A 48 19.09 -31.91 1.02
CA VAL A 48 17.79 -32.44 0.59
C VAL A 48 18.03 -33.65 -0.33
N LEU A 49 17.44 -34.80 -0.01
CA LEU A 49 17.77 -36.06 -0.68
C LEU A 49 17.48 -36.04 -2.19
N GLY A 50 16.44 -35.34 -2.63
CA GLY A 50 16.24 -35.07 -4.05
C GLY A 50 15.20 -34.01 -4.36
N TYR A 51 15.06 -33.66 -5.63
CA TYR A 51 14.02 -32.76 -6.12
C TYR A 51 13.32 -33.39 -7.32
N PHE A 52 12.03 -33.68 -7.16
CA PHE A 52 11.17 -34.26 -8.18
C PHE A 52 9.75 -33.70 -8.03
N ASN A 53 9.02 -33.58 -9.15
CA ASN A 53 7.66 -33.02 -9.18
C ASN A 53 7.57 -31.64 -8.53
N SER A 54 8.56 -30.78 -8.81
CA SER A 54 8.65 -29.42 -8.27
C SER A 54 8.69 -29.32 -6.73
N THR A 55 9.03 -30.41 -6.05
CA THR A 55 9.00 -30.49 -4.58
C THR A 55 10.28 -31.15 -4.05
N ASP A 56 10.74 -30.65 -2.90
CA ASP A 56 11.85 -31.23 -2.15
C ASP A 56 11.47 -32.60 -1.59
N GLN A 57 12.34 -33.58 -1.82
CA GLN A 57 12.24 -34.93 -1.31
C GLN A 57 13.31 -35.09 -0.25
N THR A 58 12.94 -34.93 1.02
CA THR A 58 13.90 -34.91 2.14
C THR A 58 14.26 -36.30 2.64
N THR A 59 13.48 -37.33 2.30
CA THR A 59 13.73 -38.72 2.71
C THR A 59 13.65 -39.67 1.53
N LEU A 60 14.22 -40.87 1.69
CA LEU A 60 14.15 -41.91 0.66
C LEU A 60 12.70 -42.36 0.42
N ALA A 61 11.88 -42.35 1.47
CA ALA A 61 10.45 -42.64 1.37
C ALA A 61 9.71 -41.60 0.51
N SER A 62 9.99 -40.31 0.71
CA SER A 62 9.37 -39.25 -0.10
C SER A 62 9.85 -39.30 -1.55
N LEU A 63 11.14 -39.59 -1.77
CA LEU A 63 11.71 -39.77 -3.11
C LEU A 63 11.04 -40.94 -3.87
N ARG A 64 10.87 -42.11 -3.21
CA ARG A 64 10.16 -43.27 -3.77
C ARG A 64 8.70 -42.95 -4.10
N ALA A 65 8.01 -42.24 -3.21
CA ALA A 65 6.63 -41.82 -3.43
C ALA A 65 6.51 -40.86 -4.63
N ALA A 66 7.44 -39.90 -4.75
CA ALA A 66 7.45 -38.93 -5.83
C ALA A 66 7.77 -39.56 -7.19
N THR A 67 8.65 -40.57 -7.24
CA THR A 67 9.06 -41.20 -8.50
C THR A 67 8.24 -42.42 -8.88
N GLY A 68 7.62 -43.09 -7.90
CA GLY A 68 7.04 -44.44 -8.07
C GLY A 68 8.10 -45.51 -8.38
N LYS A 69 9.36 -45.25 -8.05
CA LYS A 69 10.54 -46.07 -8.36
C LYS A 69 11.43 -46.20 -7.12
N ASP A 70 12.73 -46.50 -7.27
CA ASP A 70 13.73 -46.57 -6.18
C ASP A 70 13.43 -47.55 -5.05
N VAL A 71 12.67 -48.61 -5.35
CA VAL A 71 12.22 -49.59 -4.35
C VAL A 71 13.38 -50.32 -3.64
N HIS A 72 14.51 -50.50 -4.32
CA HIS A 72 15.73 -51.13 -3.80
C HIS A 72 16.86 -50.11 -3.54
N SER A 73 16.66 -48.83 -3.82
CA SER A 73 17.64 -47.78 -3.53
C SER A 73 17.78 -47.58 -2.01
N ILE A 74 18.90 -47.04 -1.55
CA ILE A 74 19.20 -46.78 -0.14
C ILE A 74 19.66 -45.32 0.10
N ASN A 75 19.87 -44.94 1.36
CA ASN A 75 20.38 -43.64 1.78
C ASN A 75 21.34 -43.84 2.94
N VAL A 76 22.61 -44.04 2.62
CA VAL A 76 23.71 -44.23 3.59
C VAL A 76 24.87 -43.33 3.19
N ASP A 77 25.74 -42.94 4.14
CA ASP A 77 26.96 -42.23 3.78
C ASP A 77 27.87 -43.18 2.99
N PRO A 78 28.25 -42.90 1.74
CA PRO A 78 29.10 -43.81 0.98
C PRO A 78 30.52 -43.94 1.53
N GLU A 79 30.94 -43.14 2.51
CA GLU A 79 32.28 -43.22 3.12
C GLU A 79 33.41 -43.26 2.06
N PHE A 80 33.34 -42.34 1.10
CA PHE A 80 34.40 -42.23 0.09
C PHE A 80 35.76 -41.92 0.74
N THR A 81 36.81 -42.56 0.23
CA THR A 81 38.18 -42.37 0.73
C THR A 81 38.59 -40.90 0.75
N SER A 82 38.22 -40.13 -0.27
CA SER A 82 38.29 -38.66 -0.26
C SER A 82 37.40 -38.03 -1.34
N ASN A 83 37.29 -36.69 -1.37
CA ASN A 83 36.57 -35.98 -2.43
C ASN A 83 37.16 -36.16 -3.85
N THR A 84 38.36 -36.72 -3.96
CA THR A 84 39.03 -37.02 -5.24
C THR A 84 39.23 -38.51 -5.47
N ASP A 85 38.92 -39.32 -4.47
CA ASP A 85 39.11 -40.76 -4.46
C ASP A 85 37.78 -41.41 -4.04
N LEU A 86 37.00 -41.81 -5.04
CA LEU A 86 35.61 -42.25 -4.89
C LEU A 86 35.49 -43.76 -4.65
N HIS A 87 36.56 -44.43 -4.20
CA HIS A 87 36.46 -45.78 -3.63
C HIS A 87 35.74 -45.68 -2.29
N THR A 88 34.80 -46.60 -2.05
CA THR A 88 33.95 -46.62 -0.87
C THR A 88 34.34 -47.78 0.04
N SER A 89 34.42 -47.53 1.34
CA SER A 89 34.58 -48.60 2.34
C SER A 89 33.27 -49.03 2.98
N ASN A 90 32.13 -48.43 2.59
CA ASN A 90 30.87 -48.70 3.27
C ASN A 90 30.26 -50.02 2.82
N SER A 91 30.36 -51.02 3.69
CA SER A 91 29.78 -52.36 3.51
C SER A 91 28.27 -52.37 3.27
N ASP A 92 27.51 -51.36 3.71
CA ASP A 92 26.07 -51.25 3.46
C ASP A 92 25.74 -51.10 1.96
N LEU A 93 26.73 -50.72 1.13
CA LEU A 93 26.60 -50.66 -0.33
C LEU A 93 26.93 -51.98 -1.02
N SER A 94 27.58 -52.92 -0.34
CA SER A 94 28.01 -54.20 -0.90
C SER A 94 26.84 -55.14 -1.16
N SER A 95 26.85 -55.86 -2.28
CA SER A 95 25.79 -56.81 -2.66
C SER A 95 24.36 -56.23 -2.67
N MET A 96 24.23 -54.90 -2.75
CA MET A 96 22.95 -54.20 -2.76
C MET A 96 22.53 -53.71 -4.14
N GLY A 97 23.37 -53.89 -5.17
CA GLY A 97 23.09 -53.51 -6.54
C GLY A 97 22.40 -54.62 -7.35
N THR A 98 22.14 -54.34 -8.62
CA THR A 98 21.64 -55.33 -9.59
C THR A 98 22.64 -55.56 -10.72
N PRO A 99 22.88 -56.79 -11.20
CA PRO A 99 23.72 -57.00 -12.38
C PRO A 99 23.21 -56.21 -13.58
N ILE A 100 24.10 -55.47 -14.24
CA ILE A 100 23.81 -54.74 -15.47
C ILE A 100 24.60 -55.40 -16.61
N PRO A 101 23.93 -55.87 -17.68
CA PRO A 101 24.63 -56.46 -18.82
C PRO A 101 25.69 -55.50 -19.37
N ASP A 102 26.84 -56.06 -19.75
CA ASP A 102 28.00 -55.35 -20.31
C ASP A 102 28.74 -54.42 -19.32
N ILE A 103 28.41 -54.46 -18.02
CA ILE A 103 29.20 -53.86 -16.93
C ILE A 103 29.68 -54.98 -16.02
N ASP A 104 30.78 -55.63 -16.42
CA ASP A 104 31.33 -56.81 -15.75
C ASP A 104 32.55 -56.51 -14.86
N THR A 105 33.10 -55.29 -14.92
CA THR A 105 34.16 -54.82 -14.03
C THR A 105 33.78 -53.53 -13.30
N ASP A 106 34.44 -53.28 -12.18
CA ASP A 106 34.36 -52.01 -11.45
C ASP A 106 35.34 -50.95 -11.99
N ILE A 107 35.56 -49.88 -11.23
CA ILE A 107 36.40 -48.74 -11.61
C ILE A 107 37.90 -49.07 -11.64
N ASP A 108 38.33 -50.07 -10.88
CA ASP A 108 39.73 -50.56 -10.85
C ASP A 108 39.97 -51.69 -11.87
N GLY A 109 38.90 -52.19 -12.48
CA GLY A 109 38.93 -53.27 -13.47
C GLY A 109 38.80 -54.65 -12.85
N ASP A 110 38.44 -54.74 -11.57
CA ASP A 110 38.17 -56.00 -10.90
C ASP A 110 36.77 -56.53 -11.27
N PRO A 111 36.56 -57.85 -11.33
CA PRO A 111 35.27 -58.41 -11.71
C PRO A 111 34.18 -58.07 -10.68
N ARG A 112 33.03 -57.61 -11.17
CA ARG A 112 31.87 -57.38 -10.30
C ARG A 112 31.29 -58.69 -9.76
N TYR A 113 30.84 -58.67 -8.51
CA TYR A 113 30.18 -59.81 -7.90
C TYR A 113 28.84 -60.15 -8.58
N PRO A 114 28.35 -61.40 -8.45
CA PRO A 114 27.05 -61.81 -9.01
C PRO A 114 25.86 -60.97 -8.52
N ILE A 115 25.99 -60.32 -7.36
CA ILE A 115 25.16 -59.20 -6.92
C ILE A 115 26.16 -58.07 -6.63
N PRO A 116 26.27 -57.06 -7.50
CA PRO A 116 27.31 -56.04 -7.39
C PRO A 116 27.03 -55.07 -6.25
N SER A 117 28.05 -54.33 -5.83
CA SER A 117 27.89 -53.19 -4.93
C SER A 117 27.17 -52.03 -5.63
N ILE A 118 26.42 -51.22 -4.88
CA ILE A 118 25.88 -49.94 -5.39
C ILE A 118 27.06 -48.97 -5.52
N GLY A 119 27.31 -48.47 -6.73
CA GLY A 119 28.41 -47.56 -7.01
C GLY A 119 29.39 -48.09 -8.05
N ALA A 120 30.43 -47.29 -8.33
CA ALA A 120 31.42 -47.59 -9.36
C ALA A 120 32.46 -48.64 -8.92
N ASP A 121 32.60 -48.85 -7.62
CA ASP A 121 33.59 -49.69 -6.94
C ASP A 121 32.92 -50.90 -6.27
N GLU A 122 33.62 -52.03 -6.14
CA GLU A 122 33.13 -53.20 -5.39
C GLU A 122 33.62 -53.17 -3.94
N VAL A 123 32.69 -53.09 -3.00
CA VAL A 123 33.03 -53.08 -1.57
C VAL A 123 33.22 -54.50 -1.08
N GLU A 124 34.46 -54.81 -0.65
CA GLU A 124 34.78 -56.05 0.02
C GLU A 124 34.02 -56.14 1.36
N LEU A 125 33.21 -57.19 1.53
CA LEU A 125 32.54 -57.44 2.81
C LEU A 125 33.58 -57.85 3.86
N LEU A 126 33.56 -57.14 4.98
CA LEU A 126 34.41 -57.45 6.11
C LEU A 126 34.06 -58.83 6.69
N PRO A 127 35.05 -59.62 7.15
CA PRO A 127 34.79 -60.90 7.81
C PRO A 127 33.84 -60.74 9.00
N ILE A 128 34.06 -59.74 9.86
CA ILE A 128 33.23 -59.45 11.04
C ILE A 128 32.78 -58.00 10.99
N ASN A 129 31.47 -57.76 11.09
CA ASN A 129 30.86 -56.42 11.09
C ASN A 129 29.48 -56.49 11.77
N LEU A 130 29.35 -55.95 12.98
CA LEU A 130 28.13 -55.99 13.80
C LEU A 130 27.48 -54.61 13.87
N LYS A 131 26.42 -54.39 13.10
CA LYS A 131 25.69 -53.14 13.09
C LYS A 131 24.65 -53.08 14.22
N LEU A 132 24.61 -51.97 14.95
CA LEU A 132 23.47 -51.63 15.81
C LEU A 132 22.35 -51.02 14.95
N ALA A 133 21.25 -51.75 14.81
CA ALA A 133 20.15 -51.38 13.91
C ALA A 133 19.11 -50.46 14.55
N SER A 134 18.77 -50.68 15.83
CA SER A 134 17.81 -49.84 16.56
C SER A 134 17.99 -49.94 18.07
N ILE A 135 17.56 -48.90 18.79
CA ILE A 135 17.27 -48.94 20.23
C ILE A 135 15.75 -49.02 20.38
N ASP A 136 15.26 -50.09 20.98
CA ASP A 136 13.84 -50.48 20.97
C ASP A 136 13.12 -50.05 22.26
N ASN A 137 13.50 -48.89 22.80
CA ASN A 137 12.93 -48.32 24.01
C ASN A 137 12.04 -47.12 23.67
N THR A 138 10.72 -47.29 23.77
CA THR A 138 9.73 -46.20 23.78
C THR A 138 9.11 -46.12 25.17
N ILE A 139 9.48 -45.10 25.95
CA ILE A 139 8.89 -44.85 27.27
C ILE A 139 8.32 -43.45 27.23
N HIS A 140 7.01 -43.31 27.44
CA HIS A 140 6.37 -42.01 27.67
C HIS A 140 6.44 -41.68 29.15
N GLY A 141 6.63 -40.40 29.51
CA GLY A 141 6.83 -39.99 30.91
C GLY A 141 5.69 -40.49 31.82
N CYS A 142 4.44 -40.35 31.38
CA CYS A 142 3.25 -40.84 32.10
C CYS A 142 3.00 -42.35 32.00
N GLU A 143 3.75 -43.10 31.18
CA GLU A 143 3.68 -44.57 31.11
C GLU A 143 4.76 -45.25 31.95
N TYR A 144 5.64 -44.46 32.57
CA TYR A 144 6.78 -44.99 33.30
C TYR A 144 6.36 -45.67 34.62
N SER A 145 6.54 -46.99 34.68
CA SER A 145 6.18 -47.80 35.85
C SER A 145 7.35 -48.06 36.83
N GLY A 146 8.47 -47.33 36.72
CA GLY A 146 9.59 -47.46 37.65
C GLY A 146 10.65 -48.50 37.30
N ASN A 147 10.51 -49.28 36.21
CA ASN A 147 11.41 -50.42 35.94
C ASN A 147 11.43 -50.84 34.46
N THR A 148 12.33 -50.27 33.64
CA THR A 148 12.32 -50.52 32.20
C THR A 148 13.59 -51.23 31.72
N PRO A 149 13.48 -52.39 31.04
CA PRO A 149 14.64 -53.04 30.43
C PRO A 149 15.09 -52.29 29.17
N VAL A 150 16.40 -52.17 28.95
CA VAL A 150 16.95 -51.61 27.69
C VAL A 150 16.94 -52.69 26.62
N LYS A 151 16.30 -52.42 25.47
CA LYS A 151 16.17 -53.32 24.33
C LYS A 151 16.79 -52.70 23.09
N PHE A 152 17.40 -53.52 22.23
CA PHE A 152 18.05 -53.04 21.01
C PHE A 152 18.15 -54.18 20.00
N THR A 153 18.26 -53.86 18.71
CA THR A 153 18.40 -54.83 17.63
C THR A 153 19.74 -54.65 16.93
N VAL A 154 20.44 -55.75 16.64
CA VAL A 154 21.69 -55.78 15.87
C VAL A 154 21.55 -56.62 14.61
N ILE A 155 22.41 -56.36 13.63
CA ILE A 155 22.50 -57.09 12.37
C ILE A 155 23.96 -57.47 12.13
N ASN A 156 24.23 -58.73 11.77
CA ASN A 156 25.57 -59.12 11.30
C ASN A 156 25.72 -58.74 9.81
N MET A 157 26.46 -57.68 9.53
CA MET A 157 26.79 -57.22 8.18
C MET A 157 28.07 -57.86 7.61
N GLY A 158 28.74 -58.70 8.40
CA GLY A 158 29.96 -59.43 8.01
C GLY A 158 29.68 -60.77 7.33
N THR A 159 30.72 -61.39 6.78
CA THR A 159 30.62 -62.71 6.12
C THR A 159 30.77 -63.88 7.09
N ASP A 160 31.46 -63.70 8.21
CA ASP A 160 31.63 -64.72 9.25
C ASP A 160 30.48 -64.66 10.27
N PRO A 161 30.06 -65.81 10.83
CA PRO A 161 29.05 -65.86 11.87
C PRO A 161 29.56 -65.26 13.18
N ILE A 162 28.75 -64.39 13.80
CA ILE A 162 29.04 -63.79 15.11
C ILE A 162 28.40 -64.64 16.20
N SER A 163 29.24 -65.12 17.13
CA SER A 163 28.82 -65.97 18.25
C SER A 163 28.74 -65.25 19.59
N SER A 164 29.37 -64.08 19.71
CA SER A 164 29.29 -63.23 20.89
C SER A 164 29.70 -61.80 20.59
N PHE A 165 29.17 -60.85 21.34
CA PHE A 165 29.56 -59.44 21.33
C PHE A 165 29.24 -58.80 22.69
N ASP A 166 29.86 -57.66 22.99
CA ASP A 166 29.50 -56.83 24.13
C ASP A 166 28.56 -55.71 23.67
N ALA A 167 27.54 -55.39 24.46
CA ALA A 167 26.77 -54.16 24.28
C ALA A 167 26.84 -53.31 25.54
N THR A 168 26.80 -52.01 25.38
CA THR A 168 26.82 -51.04 26.47
C THR A 168 25.72 -50.01 26.28
N TYR A 169 25.01 -49.67 27.35
CA TYR A 169 24.14 -48.51 27.37
C TYR A 169 24.64 -47.42 28.34
N ILE A 170 24.31 -46.17 28.03
CA ILE A 170 24.57 -45.01 28.87
C ILE A 170 23.29 -44.17 28.94
N LEU A 171 22.74 -44.01 30.15
CA LEU A 171 21.61 -43.12 30.43
C LEU A 171 22.15 -41.76 30.92
N ASP A 172 21.75 -40.66 30.27
CA ASP A 172 22.09 -39.26 30.60
C ASP A 172 23.59 -38.97 30.79
N GLY A 173 24.44 -39.65 30.01
CA GLY A 173 25.90 -39.53 30.18
C GLY A 173 26.42 -40.11 31.50
N GLY A 174 25.62 -40.92 32.20
CA GLY A 174 25.96 -41.61 33.43
C GLY A 174 27.00 -42.73 33.25
N THR A 175 27.11 -43.60 34.27
CA THR A 175 28.09 -44.70 34.21
C THR A 175 27.66 -45.73 33.15
N PRO A 176 28.53 -46.11 32.21
CA PRO A 176 28.20 -47.12 31.20
C PRO A 176 27.91 -48.49 31.83
N VAL A 177 26.86 -49.15 31.34
CA VAL A 177 26.48 -50.51 31.75
C VAL A 177 26.74 -51.45 30.58
N THR A 178 27.79 -52.27 30.71
CA THR A 178 28.23 -53.22 29.68
C THR A 178 27.76 -54.64 30.03
N GLN A 179 27.26 -55.36 29.03
CA GLN A 179 26.86 -56.76 29.12
C GLN A 179 27.30 -57.53 27.88
N SER A 180 27.86 -58.73 28.08
CA SER A 180 28.18 -59.66 27.01
C SER A 180 26.95 -60.48 26.60
N PHE A 181 26.74 -60.64 25.30
CA PHE A 181 25.69 -61.45 24.71
C PHE A 181 26.30 -62.61 23.92
N THR A 182 25.75 -63.81 24.08
CA THR A 182 26.04 -64.96 23.22
C THR A 182 24.92 -65.12 22.20
N THR A 183 25.27 -65.39 20.96
CA THR A 183 24.34 -65.46 19.84
C THR A 183 24.83 -66.44 18.76
N ASN A 184 24.09 -66.57 17.66
CA ASN A 184 24.52 -67.24 16.44
C ASN A 184 23.96 -66.47 15.24
N LEU A 185 24.52 -65.27 14.99
CA LEU A 185 24.11 -64.43 13.88
C LEU A 185 24.93 -64.82 12.65
N ASN A 186 24.31 -65.48 11.68
CA ASN A 186 24.94 -65.66 10.37
C ASN A 186 24.94 -64.33 9.62
N SER A 187 25.66 -64.28 8.50
CA SER A 187 25.67 -63.11 7.62
C SER A 187 24.24 -62.66 7.29
N PHE A 188 23.96 -61.37 7.52
CA PHE A 188 22.69 -60.65 7.39
C PHE A 188 21.56 -61.03 8.36
N ASP A 189 21.81 -61.89 9.35
CA ASP A 189 20.81 -62.15 10.40
C ASP A 189 20.63 -60.91 11.31
N ALA A 190 19.38 -60.62 11.66
CA ALA A 190 18.98 -59.58 12.61
C ALA A 190 18.38 -60.21 13.88
N ALA A 191 18.76 -59.71 15.06
CA ALA A 191 18.15 -60.15 16.32
C ALA A 191 18.06 -59.05 17.36
N GLN A 192 16.98 -59.10 18.16
CA GLN A 192 16.76 -58.23 19.30
C GLN A 192 17.38 -58.81 20.58
N PHE A 193 17.99 -57.95 21.38
CA PHE A 193 18.60 -58.25 22.66
C PHE A 193 18.03 -57.34 23.75
N THR A 194 18.15 -57.79 25.00
CA THR A 194 17.65 -57.07 26.18
C THR A 194 18.68 -57.12 27.29
N PHE A 195 19.03 -55.96 27.84
CA PHE A 195 19.89 -55.86 29.01
C PHE A 195 19.21 -56.45 30.24
N SER A 196 19.99 -57.13 31.07
CA SER A 196 19.54 -57.69 32.35
C SER A 196 19.43 -56.63 33.46
N THR A 197 20.14 -55.51 33.29
CA THR A 197 20.05 -54.34 34.18
C THR A 197 19.04 -53.36 33.59
N ASN A 198 18.03 -53.01 34.39
CA ASN A 198 17.01 -52.06 34.00
C ASN A 198 17.49 -50.62 34.22
N ILE A 199 16.91 -49.69 33.46
CA ILE A 199 17.06 -48.26 33.70
C ILE A 199 15.94 -47.75 34.63
N THR A 200 16.30 -46.77 35.45
CA THR A 200 15.36 -45.95 36.21
C THR A 200 15.46 -44.53 35.68
N ILE A 201 14.33 -43.94 35.29
CA ILE A 201 14.28 -42.58 34.75
C ILE A 201 13.36 -41.71 35.62
N ASP A 202 13.54 -40.40 35.55
CA ASP A 202 12.61 -39.44 36.11
C ASP A 202 11.53 -39.15 35.06
N PRO A 203 10.27 -39.58 35.28
CA PRO A 203 9.20 -39.36 34.30
C PRO A 203 8.80 -37.89 34.16
N THR A 204 9.47 -36.95 34.84
CA THR A 204 9.20 -35.51 34.78
C THR A 204 10.14 -34.75 33.84
N ILE A 205 11.17 -35.40 33.28
CA ILE A 205 12.14 -34.79 32.33
C ILE A 205 12.47 -35.70 31.15
N GLU A 206 13.09 -35.12 30.11
CA GLU A 206 13.60 -35.87 28.95
C GLU A 206 14.99 -36.47 29.24
N HIS A 207 15.18 -37.73 28.86
CA HIS A 207 16.41 -38.48 29.09
C HIS A 207 17.09 -38.89 27.78
N SER A 208 18.42 -38.97 27.77
CA SER A 208 19.16 -39.54 26.64
C SER A 208 19.59 -40.97 26.93
N LEU A 209 19.41 -41.86 25.95
CA LEU A 209 19.87 -43.24 26.01
C LEU A 209 20.78 -43.51 24.81
N ARG A 210 22.07 -43.69 25.09
CA ARG A 210 23.06 -44.19 24.13
C ARG A 210 23.16 -45.69 24.26
N VAL A 211 23.19 -46.41 23.15
CA VAL A 211 23.60 -47.82 23.11
C VAL A 211 24.72 -47.95 22.08
N TYR A 212 25.74 -48.74 22.42
CA TYR A 212 26.73 -49.17 21.45
C TYR A 212 27.11 -50.63 21.63
N VAL A 213 27.48 -51.27 20.54
CA VAL A 213 27.94 -52.66 20.50
C VAL A 213 29.43 -52.73 20.20
N SER A 214 30.04 -53.86 20.52
CA SER A 214 31.45 -54.12 20.24
C SER A 214 31.64 -55.62 20.02
N CYS A 215 32.12 -55.97 18.84
CA CYS A 215 32.50 -57.33 18.49
C CYS A 215 34.02 -57.40 18.26
N ASP A 216 34.68 -58.46 18.76
CA ASP A 216 36.11 -58.66 18.53
C ASP A 216 36.38 -58.87 17.04
N GLY A 217 37.29 -58.08 16.48
CA GLY A 217 37.61 -58.13 15.05
C GLY A 217 36.64 -57.39 14.15
N ASP A 218 35.68 -56.64 14.71
CA ASP A 218 34.79 -55.79 13.94
C ASP A 218 35.57 -54.75 13.13
N GLY A 219 35.42 -54.82 11.80
CA GLY A 219 36.12 -53.95 10.86
C GLY A 219 35.41 -52.62 10.60
N ASN A 220 34.12 -52.46 10.93
CA ASN A 220 33.38 -51.22 10.74
C ASN A 220 32.73 -50.75 12.04
N ARG A 221 33.42 -49.85 12.75
CA ARG A 221 32.97 -49.34 14.05
C ARG A 221 32.02 -48.15 13.98
N ASN A 222 31.77 -47.62 12.79
CA ASN A 222 30.95 -46.41 12.62
C ASN A 222 29.45 -46.71 12.78
N ASN A 223 29.05 -47.97 12.65
CA ASN A 223 27.67 -48.43 12.72
C ASN A 223 27.32 -49.10 14.06
N ASP A 224 28.24 -49.04 15.04
CA ASP A 224 28.11 -49.71 16.34
C ASP A 224 27.25 -48.94 17.34
N THR A 225 27.00 -47.64 17.12
CA THR A 225 26.46 -46.73 18.15
C THR A 225 25.20 -46.00 17.68
N LEU A 226 24.19 -45.97 18.54
CA LEU A 226 22.98 -45.17 18.36
C LEU A 226 22.67 -44.38 19.64
N ASP A 227 21.99 -43.25 19.46
CA ASP A 227 21.50 -42.37 20.51
C ASP A 227 20.02 -42.10 20.29
N ILE A 228 19.20 -42.27 21.33
CA ILE A 228 17.79 -41.88 21.33
C ILE A 228 17.45 -41.01 22.54
N ARG A 229 16.29 -40.35 22.47
CA ARG A 229 15.64 -39.71 23.62
C ARG A 229 14.53 -40.62 24.14
N ILE A 230 14.41 -40.75 25.47
CA ILE A 230 13.38 -41.53 26.15
C ILE A 230 12.71 -40.68 27.24
N SER A 231 11.40 -40.85 27.46
CA SER A 231 10.53 -40.01 28.29
C SER A 231 10.32 -38.60 27.73
N ASP A 232 9.13 -38.34 27.23
CA ASP A 232 8.66 -37.02 26.85
C ASP A 232 7.56 -36.59 27.83
N VAL A 233 7.74 -35.49 28.54
CA VAL A 233 6.75 -34.98 29.49
C VAL A 233 6.04 -33.82 28.87
N TYR A 234 4.71 -33.92 28.80
CA TYR A 234 3.89 -32.81 28.35
C TYR A 234 3.12 -32.21 29.52
N ASN A 235 3.48 -30.98 29.89
CA ASN A 235 2.82 -30.24 30.96
C ASN A 235 1.81 -29.24 30.39
N LEU A 236 0.53 -29.62 30.42
CA LEU A 236 -0.59 -28.81 29.93
C LEU A 236 -0.76 -27.46 30.68
N VAL A 237 -0.15 -27.31 31.87
CA VAL A 237 -0.15 -26.05 32.62
C VAL A 237 0.77 -25.01 31.98
N VAL A 238 1.86 -25.45 31.34
CA VAL A 238 2.88 -24.55 30.77
C VAL A 238 2.58 -24.22 29.31
N SER A 239 2.04 -25.18 28.55
CA SER A 239 1.77 -25.03 27.12
C SER A 239 0.64 -25.97 26.70
N PRO A 240 -0.17 -25.61 25.70
CA PRO A 240 -1.17 -26.50 25.13
C PRO A 240 -0.54 -27.51 24.14
N TYR A 241 -0.94 -28.77 24.21
CA TYR A 241 -0.47 -29.82 23.31
C TYR A 241 -1.12 -29.68 21.94
N THR A 242 -0.31 -29.62 20.88
CA THR A 242 -0.77 -29.54 19.49
C THR A 242 -0.35 -30.75 18.68
N MET A 243 -1.18 -31.17 17.73
CA MET A 243 -0.84 -32.18 16.72
C MET A 243 -1.57 -31.88 15.40
N SER A 244 -0.79 -31.62 14.35
CA SER A 244 -1.24 -31.47 12.95
C SER A 244 -0.83 -32.66 12.06
N PHE A 245 -0.25 -33.71 12.65
CA PHE A 245 0.22 -34.92 11.96
C PHE A 245 1.29 -34.70 10.89
N GLU A 246 1.97 -33.56 10.90
CA GLU A 246 3.03 -33.29 9.94
C GLU A 246 4.25 -34.19 10.19
N LEU A 247 5.03 -34.48 9.14
CA LEU A 247 6.15 -35.43 9.24
C LEU A 247 7.26 -35.00 10.20
N THR A 248 7.32 -33.72 10.54
CA THR A 248 8.26 -33.15 11.51
C THR A 248 7.76 -33.24 12.95
N GLU A 249 6.49 -33.59 13.15
CA GLU A 249 5.87 -33.72 14.47
C GLU A 249 5.96 -35.16 14.98
N PRO A 250 5.95 -35.36 16.30
CA PRO A 250 6.05 -36.70 16.87
C PRO A 250 4.68 -37.41 16.91
N TYR A 251 4.02 -37.55 15.76
CA TYR A 251 2.73 -38.26 15.63
C TYR A 251 2.83 -39.75 16.02
N GLY A 252 4.04 -40.31 16.12
CA GLY A 252 4.28 -41.67 16.62
C GLY A 252 3.82 -41.89 18.07
N TYR A 253 3.46 -40.81 18.79
CA TYR A 253 2.84 -40.88 20.11
C TYR A 253 1.32 -41.12 20.07
N PHE A 254 0.72 -41.15 18.88
CA PHE A 254 -0.68 -41.55 18.70
C PHE A 254 -0.77 -43.05 18.38
N SER A 255 -1.88 -43.66 18.76
CA SER A 255 -2.17 -45.07 18.48
C SER A 255 -3.56 -45.26 17.87
N ALA A 256 -3.68 -46.19 16.93
CA ALA A 256 -4.96 -46.64 16.39
C ALA A 256 -5.34 -47.98 17.04
N LEU A 257 -6.59 -48.08 17.51
CA LEU A 257 -7.21 -49.34 17.90
C LEU A 257 -8.24 -49.75 16.84
N ASP A 258 -7.92 -50.82 16.10
CA ASP A 258 -8.84 -51.52 15.19
C ASP A 258 -9.67 -52.54 15.98
N ILE A 259 -10.91 -52.19 16.31
CA ILE A 259 -11.83 -53.09 17.01
C ILE A 259 -12.48 -54.00 15.96
N GLY A 260 -12.07 -55.27 15.95
CA GLY A 260 -12.57 -56.26 15.01
C GLY A 260 -11.50 -56.77 14.05
N ASN A 261 -10.36 -56.07 13.97
CA ASN A 261 -9.16 -56.46 13.25
C ASN A 261 -9.46 -56.79 11.78
N ASP A 262 -10.29 -55.95 11.16
CA ASP A 262 -10.74 -56.11 9.77
C ASP A 262 -9.84 -55.37 8.77
N GLY A 263 -8.82 -54.66 9.27
CA GLY A 263 -7.82 -53.96 8.48
C GLY A 263 -8.24 -52.55 8.05
N TYR A 264 -9.37 -52.03 8.56
CA TYR A 264 -9.91 -50.71 8.25
C TYR A 264 -10.06 -49.90 9.53
N SER A 265 -9.12 -48.99 9.79
CA SER A 265 -9.09 -48.15 10.99
C SER A 265 -8.50 -46.75 10.68
N TRP A 266 -8.14 -46.02 11.72
CA TRP A 266 -7.41 -44.75 11.63
C TRP A 266 -6.02 -44.97 11.02
N VAL A 267 -5.69 -44.13 10.04
CA VAL A 267 -4.37 -44.05 9.41
C VAL A 267 -3.84 -42.64 9.63
N PHE A 268 -2.66 -42.55 10.20
CA PHE A 268 -1.94 -41.31 10.42
C PHE A 268 -0.42 -41.59 10.34
N PRO A 269 0.37 -40.65 9.79
CA PRO A 269 -0.07 -39.46 9.08
C PRO A 269 -0.57 -39.86 7.69
N ALA A 270 -1.74 -39.37 7.29
CA ALA A 270 -2.34 -39.63 5.99
C ALA A 270 -2.22 -38.40 5.10
N ALA A 271 -1.63 -38.58 3.92
CA ALA A 271 -1.38 -37.49 2.98
C ALA A 271 -2.64 -37.05 2.24
N GLY A 272 -2.77 -35.73 2.06
CA GLY A 272 -3.85 -35.10 1.31
C GLY A 272 -5.11 -34.87 2.16
N ASP A 273 -5.93 -33.91 1.71
CA ASP A 273 -7.17 -33.51 2.40
C ASP A 273 -6.99 -32.99 3.84
N ALA A 274 -5.80 -32.55 4.23
CA ALA A 274 -5.50 -31.93 5.53
C ALA A 274 -6.14 -30.53 5.68
N HIS A 275 -6.34 -30.09 6.92
CA HIS A 275 -6.82 -28.74 7.25
C HIS A 275 -5.66 -27.73 7.16
N SER A 276 -4.54 -28.08 7.77
CA SER A 276 -3.27 -27.37 7.65
C SER A 276 -2.18 -28.35 7.20
N GLY A 277 -1.07 -27.84 6.66
CA GLY A 277 0.01 -28.71 6.19
C GLY A 277 -0.40 -29.67 5.06
N ASN A 278 0.14 -30.90 5.09
CA ASN A 278 -0.05 -31.93 4.07
C ASN A 278 -0.63 -33.24 4.62
N TYR A 279 -0.65 -33.42 5.94
CA TYR A 279 -1.01 -34.67 6.59
C TYR A 279 -2.13 -34.48 7.62
N SER A 280 -2.90 -35.53 7.85
CA SER A 280 -3.98 -35.55 8.86
C SER A 280 -4.16 -36.97 9.40
N ALA A 281 -5.03 -37.15 10.38
CA ALA A 281 -5.54 -38.46 10.74
C ALA A 281 -6.79 -38.78 9.93
N VAL A 282 -6.81 -39.95 9.28
CA VAL A 282 -7.93 -40.37 8.43
C VAL A 282 -8.50 -41.69 8.91
N TYR A 283 -9.77 -41.68 9.26
CA TYR A 283 -10.54 -42.90 9.47
C TYR A 283 -10.94 -43.50 8.12
N ASN A 284 -10.46 -44.70 7.81
CA ASN A 284 -10.86 -45.44 6.61
C ASN A 284 -11.90 -46.49 6.97
N ASN A 285 -13.14 -46.32 6.52
CA ASN A 285 -14.23 -47.27 6.81
C ASN A 285 -14.33 -48.41 5.76
N SER A 286 -14.83 -49.57 6.19
CA SER A 286 -15.18 -50.73 5.35
C SER A 286 -16.69 -50.89 5.21
N THR A 287 -17.14 -51.51 4.11
CA THR A 287 -18.53 -52.00 3.97
C THR A 287 -18.97 -53.02 5.03
N THR A 288 -18.03 -53.60 5.78
CA THR A 288 -18.28 -54.64 6.79
C THR A 288 -18.05 -54.20 8.23
N ASN A 289 -17.55 -52.97 8.46
CA ASN A 289 -17.22 -52.53 9.81
C ASN A 289 -18.53 -52.31 10.60
N SER A 290 -18.64 -53.00 11.74
CA SER A 290 -19.78 -52.95 12.67
C SER A 290 -19.35 -52.53 14.08
N HIS A 291 -18.10 -52.11 14.23
CA HIS A 291 -17.44 -51.77 15.48
C HIS A 291 -16.98 -50.31 15.43
N GLY A 292 -16.55 -49.78 16.59
CA GLY A 292 -16.07 -48.41 16.68
C GLY A 292 -14.58 -48.34 16.90
N ASP A 293 -13.83 -47.90 15.90
CA ASP A 293 -12.36 -47.82 15.97
C ASP A 293 -11.92 -46.50 16.57
N TRP A 294 -10.78 -46.52 17.25
CA TRP A 294 -10.32 -45.39 18.05
C TRP A 294 -8.96 -44.90 17.60
N LEU A 295 -8.81 -43.58 17.60
CA LEU A 295 -7.53 -42.91 17.64
C LEU A 295 -7.29 -42.44 19.07
N PHE A 296 -6.14 -42.74 19.66
CA PHE A 296 -5.75 -42.25 20.98
C PHE A 296 -4.52 -41.35 20.86
N SER A 297 -4.53 -40.23 21.59
CA SER A 297 -3.36 -39.39 21.80
C SER A 297 -2.29 -40.11 22.62
N ARG A 298 -1.17 -39.43 22.85
CA ARG A 298 -0.29 -39.70 24.00
C ARG A 298 -1.05 -39.65 25.33
N CYS A 299 -0.41 -40.12 26.40
CA CYS A 299 -0.92 -39.88 27.76
C CYS A 299 -0.67 -38.44 28.25
N PHE A 300 -1.52 -38.01 29.18
CA PHE A 300 -1.44 -36.76 29.94
C PHE A 300 -1.75 -37.01 31.42
N GLU A 301 -1.04 -36.35 32.32
CA GLU A 301 -1.40 -36.31 33.74
C GLU A 301 -2.47 -35.26 33.98
N LEU A 302 -3.68 -35.70 34.32
CA LEU A 302 -4.81 -34.82 34.62
C LEU A 302 -5.09 -34.80 36.12
N THR A 303 -5.51 -33.65 36.65
CA THR A 303 -5.80 -33.46 38.08
C THR A 303 -7.31 -33.44 38.33
N ALA A 304 -7.79 -34.21 39.30
CA ALA A 304 -9.20 -34.28 39.65
C ALA A 304 -9.81 -32.89 39.90
N GLY A 305 -10.93 -32.60 39.24
CA GLY A 305 -11.65 -31.34 39.42
C GLY A 305 -11.13 -30.16 38.60
N GLU A 306 -9.95 -30.27 37.99
CA GLU A 306 -9.44 -29.28 37.03
C GLU A 306 -10.16 -29.40 35.68
N THR A 307 -10.26 -28.27 34.97
CA THR A 307 -10.88 -28.20 33.64
C THR A 307 -9.82 -28.24 32.55
N TYR A 308 -10.10 -28.98 31.50
CA TYR A 308 -9.29 -29.08 30.30
C TYR A 308 -10.15 -28.81 29.08
N GLU A 309 -9.55 -28.32 28.00
CA GLU A 309 -10.20 -28.09 26.72
C GLU A 309 -9.51 -28.90 25.63
N VAL A 310 -10.30 -29.50 24.76
CA VAL A 310 -9.84 -30.16 23.55
C VAL A 310 -10.53 -29.53 22.36
N SER A 311 -9.75 -29.13 21.36
CA SER A 311 -10.24 -28.64 20.08
C SER A 311 -9.56 -29.36 18.93
N PHE A 312 -10.25 -29.55 17.81
CA PHE A 312 -9.70 -30.17 16.61
C PHE A 312 -10.56 -29.79 15.40
N TRP A 313 -9.98 -29.86 14.21
CA TRP A 313 -10.69 -29.67 12.94
C TRP A 313 -11.06 -31.01 12.34
N TYR A 314 -12.29 -31.12 11.82
CA TYR A 314 -12.75 -32.35 11.19
C TYR A 314 -13.62 -32.10 9.95
N LYS A 315 -13.60 -33.06 9.01
CA LYS A 315 -14.53 -33.09 7.87
C LYS A 315 -14.83 -34.52 7.43
N ALA A 316 -16.00 -34.71 6.82
CA ALA A 316 -16.33 -35.92 6.09
C ALA A 316 -15.82 -35.84 4.63
N SER A 317 -15.57 -37.00 4.04
CA SER A 317 -15.20 -37.10 2.62
C SER A 317 -16.31 -36.67 1.68
N THR A 318 -17.57 -36.92 2.05
CA THR A 318 -18.74 -36.57 1.24
C THR A 318 -19.91 -36.11 2.10
N ALA A 319 -20.80 -35.30 1.54
CA ALA A 319 -22.02 -34.85 2.23
C ALA A 319 -23.07 -35.97 2.41
N ALA A 320 -22.88 -37.13 1.78
CA ALA A 320 -23.71 -38.31 2.00
C ALA A 320 -23.30 -39.07 3.26
N ASP A 321 -22.13 -38.76 3.82
CA ASP A 321 -21.60 -39.37 5.02
C ASP A 321 -22.39 -38.82 6.23
N ASN A 322 -22.69 -39.66 7.21
CA ASN A 322 -23.34 -39.26 8.45
C ASN A 322 -22.63 -39.95 9.60
N HIS A 323 -21.39 -39.51 9.86
CA HIS A 323 -20.56 -40.13 10.87
C HIS A 323 -20.97 -39.70 12.29
N VAL A 324 -20.68 -40.57 13.24
CA VAL A 324 -20.73 -40.28 14.67
C VAL A 324 -19.34 -40.48 15.25
N MET A 325 -18.82 -39.47 15.93
CA MET A 325 -17.55 -39.51 16.64
C MET A 325 -17.80 -39.33 18.14
N TYR A 326 -17.24 -40.26 18.92
CA TYR A 326 -17.16 -40.21 20.37
C TYR A 326 -15.84 -39.58 20.77
N LEU A 327 -15.89 -38.67 21.72
CA LEU A 327 -14.72 -38.05 22.32
C LEU A 327 -14.68 -38.45 23.79
N GLY A 328 -13.55 -38.95 24.28
CA GLY A 328 -13.43 -39.34 25.68
C GLY A 328 -12.01 -39.42 26.19
N ILE A 329 -11.88 -39.71 27.48
CA ILE A 329 -10.60 -39.96 28.16
C ILE A 329 -10.57 -41.37 28.74
N SER A 330 -9.41 -42.02 28.67
CA SER A 330 -9.20 -43.38 29.20
C SER A 330 -7.93 -43.45 30.05
N PRO A 331 -7.92 -44.16 31.20
CA PRO A 331 -6.72 -44.29 32.04
C PRO A 331 -5.65 -45.22 31.45
N THR A 332 -6.01 -46.05 30.48
CA THR A 332 -5.09 -46.92 29.75
C THR A 332 -5.35 -46.78 28.26
N PRO A 333 -4.31 -46.90 27.41
CA PRO A 333 -4.54 -46.93 25.98
C PRO A 333 -5.43 -48.15 25.67
N GLU A 334 -6.33 -48.00 24.69
CA GLU A 334 -7.17 -49.08 24.17
C GLU A 334 -8.31 -49.59 25.09
N ASP A 335 -8.46 -49.08 26.32
CA ASP A 335 -9.60 -49.41 27.20
C ASP A 335 -10.85 -48.59 26.85
N THR A 336 -11.56 -49.06 25.84
CA THR A 336 -12.81 -48.47 25.37
C THR A 336 -14.01 -48.77 26.29
N ILE A 337 -13.86 -49.66 27.28
CA ILE A 337 -14.93 -50.06 28.20
C ILE A 337 -15.02 -49.10 29.39
N ASN A 338 -13.88 -48.66 29.92
CA ASN A 338 -13.81 -47.74 31.06
C ASN A 338 -13.58 -46.27 30.65
N LEU A 339 -13.68 -45.97 29.35
CA LEU A 339 -13.58 -44.62 28.82
C LEU A 339 -14.67 -43.70 29.41
N VAL A 340 -14.24 -42.54 29.88
CA VAL A 340 -15.14 -41.48 30.34
C VAL A 340 -15.50 -40.61 29.14
N ASN A 341 -16.78 -40.67 28.76
CA ASN A 341 -17.27 -39.93 27.61
C ASN A 341 -17.28 -38.41 27.87
N ILE A 342 -16.62 -37.65 27.01
CA ILE A 342 -16.56 -36.19 27.03
C ILE A 342 -17.67 -35.59 26.14
N ASP A 343 -17.82 -36.10 24.92
CA ASP A 343 -18.84 -35.62 23.98
C ASP A 343 -19.17 -36.62 22.88
N ASN A 344 -20.34 -36.43 22.26
CA ASN A 344 -20.80 -37.22 21.10
C ASN A 344 -21.14 -36.28 19.94
N ILE A 345 -20.37 -36.37 18.86
CA ILE A 345 -20.52 -35.54 17.68
C ILE A 345 -21.22 -36.38 16.61
N SER A 346 -22.50 -36.12 16.40
CA SER A 346 -23.33 -36.84 15.41
C SER A 346 -23.58 -36.00 14.16
N ALA A 347 -24.08 -36.62 13.09
CA ALA A 347 -24.46 -35.89 11.86
C ALA A 347 -23.28 -35.23 11.15
N ILE A 348 -22.09 -35.82 11.25
CA ILE A 348 -20.89 -35.31 10.57
C ILE A 348 -21.01 -35.61 9.07
N ASN A 349 -21.37 -34.57 8.32
CA ASN A 349 -21.56 -34.58 6.87
C ASN A 349 -20.93 -33.36 6.18
N ASN A 350 -20.16 -32.55 6.91
CA ASN A 350 -19.50 -31.35 6.40
C ASN A 350 -18.29 -31.75 5.54
N THR A 351 -18.30 -31.38 4.26
CA THR A 351 -17.17 -31.60 3.34
C THR A 351 -16.09 -30.52 3.44
N THR A 352 -16.36 -29.47 4.20
CA THR A 352 -15.40 -28.43 4.59
C THR A 352 -15.05 -28.61 6.06
N TYR A 353 -13.78 -28.42 6.40
CA TYR A 353 -13.32 -28.49 7.78
C TYR A 353 -14.13 -27.56 8.68
N THR A 354 -14.51 -28.09 9.84
CA THR A 354 -15.18 -27.35 10.92
C THR A 354 -14.45 -27.67 12.21
N GLN A 355 -14.27 -26.69 13.09
CA GLN A 355 -13.66 -26.89 14.39
C GLN A 355 -14.69 -27.40 15.40
N HIS A 356 -14.32 -28.39 16.20
CA HIS A 356 -15.03 -28.75 17.44
C HIS A 356 -14.18 -28.33 18.63
N THR A 357 -14.82 -27.80 19.67
CA THR A 357 -14.15 -27.43 20.93
C THR A 357 -14.99 -27.90 22.12
N LYS A 358 -14.36 -28.54 23.10
CA LYS A 358 -15.05 -29.04 24.28
C LYS A 358 -14.22 -28.92 25.54
N ARG A 359 -14.80 -28.32 26.59
CA ARG A 359 -14.29 -28.36 27.96
C ARG A 359 -14.81 -29.58 28.72
N PHE A 360 -13.94 -30.22 29.50
CA PHE A 360 -14.27 -31.34 30.38
C PHE A 360 -13.51 -31.25 31.71
N ILE A 361 -14.01 -31.94 32.73
CA ILE A 361 -13.40 -32.00 34.06
C ILE A 361 -12.81 -33.39 34.24
N ALA A 362 -11.55 -33.46 34.67
CA ALA A 362 -10.93 -34.75 34.98
C ALA A 362 -11.59 -35.36 36.24
N PRO A 363 -12.10 -36.61 36.18
CA PRO A 363 -12.90 -37.17 37.27
C PRO A 363 -12.04 -37.63 38.45
N THR A 364 -10.82 -38.12 38.20
CA THR A 364 -9.82 -38.46 39.22
C THR A 364 -8.44 -38.00 38.75
N THR A 365 -7.51 -37.82 39.69
CA THR A 365 -6.13 -37.50 39.36
C THR A 365 -5.43 -38.74 38.83
N GLY A 366 -4.72 -38.60 37.73
CA GLY A 366 -3.87 -39.65 37.16
C GLY A 366 -3.68 -39.51 35.66
N THR A 367 -3.10 -40.55 35.08
CA THR A 367 -2.81 -40.66 33.66
C THR A 367 -4.08 -40.86 32.84
N TYR A 368 -4.23 -40.11 31.73
CA TYR A 368 -5.31 -40.28 30.75
C TYR A 368 -4.82 -40.12 29.31
N TYR A 369 -5.46 -40.85 28.41
CA TYR A 369 -5.36 -40.74 26.96
C TYR A 369 -6.65 -40.13 26.44
N ILE A 370 -6.58 -39.19 25.50
CA ILE A 370 -7.76 -38.65 24.83
C ILE A 370 -8.02 -39.47 23.58
N GLY A 371 -9.26 -39.94 23.42
CA GLY A 371 -9.67 -40.85 22.35
C GLY A 371 -10.75 -40.26 21.46
N TRP A 372 -10.62 -40.48 20.15
CA TRP A 372 -11.60 -40.19 19.11
C TRP A 372 -12.11 -41.51 18.51
N GLY A 373 -13.31 -41.92 18.94
CA GLY A 373 -13.94 -43.18 18.56
C GLY A 373 -14.95 -43.00 17.45
N MET A 374 -14.81 -43.73 16.35
CA MET A 374 -15.68 -43.60 15.19
C MET A 374 -16.73 -44.69 15.15
N TYR A 375 -18.02 -44.33 15.13
CA TYR A 375 -19.10 -45.29 14.95
C TYR A 375 -19.98 -44.86 13.77
N SER A 376 -19.75 -45.45 12.61
CA SER A 376 -20.50 -45.08 11.39
C SER A 376 -21.23 -46.28 10.79
N PRO A 377 -22.57 -46.24 10.64
CA PRO A 377 -23.29 -47.26 9.89
C PRO A 377 -22.96 -47.15 8.38
N HIS A 378 -22.23 -48.16 7.89
CA HIS A 378 -22.06 -48.63 6.50
C HIS A 378 -22.12 -47.62 5.33
N ALA A 379 -20.95 -47.22 4.83
CA ALA A 379 -20.59 -46.93 3.42
C ALA A 379 -19.07 -46.62 3.38
N ASN A 380 -18.39 -46.83 2.24
CA ASN A 380 -16.93 -46.65 2.03
C ASN A 380 -16.45 -45.18 2.19
N ASN A 381 -16.67 -44.60 3.36
CA ASN A 381 -16.60 -43.18 3.62
C ASN A 381 -15.41 -42.88 4.56
N LYS A 382 -14.82 -41.69 4.46
CA LYS A 382 -13.69 -41.28 5.30
C LYS A 382 -14.06 -40.09 6.17
N LEU A 383 -13.51 -40.08 7.39
CA LEU A 383 -13.45 -38.89 8.24
C LEU A 383 -12.00 -38.44 8.33
N TYR A 384 -11.79 -37.13 8.19
CA TYR A 384 -10.51 -36.48 8.38
C TYR A 384 -10.54 -35.70 9.70
N LEU A 385 -9.48 -35.81 10.48
CA LEU A 385 -9.26 -35.12 11.74
C LEU A 385 -7.86 -34.53 11.75
N ASP A 386 -7.75 -33.27 12.14
CA ASP A 386 -6.52 -32.50 12.03
C ASP A 386 -6.46 -31.37 13.05
N ASP A 387 -5.28 -30.76 13.23
CA ASP A 387 -5.01 -29.62 14.11
C ASP A 387 -5.62 -29.77 15.51
N ILE A 388 -5.28 -30.88 16.17
CA ILE A 388 -5.68 -31.16 17.55
C ILE A 388 -4.94 -30.19 18.48
N ASN A 389 -5.67 -29.60 19.42
CA ASN A 389 -5.13 -28.79 20.50
C ASN A 389 -5.79 -29.21 21.82
N ILE A 390 -4.97 -29.48 22.84
CA ILE A 390 -5.41 -29.86 24.20
C ILE A 390 -4.76 -28.90 25.19
N SER A 391 -5.55 -28.29 26.07
CA SER A 391 -5.07 -27.30 27.02
C SER A 391 -5.68 -27.51 28.41
N TRP A 392 -4.94 -27.10 29.45
CA TRP A 392 -5.52 -26.88 30.77
C TRP A 392 -6.21 -25.52 30.80
N VAL A 393 -7.38 -25.45 31.45
CA VAL A 393 -8.16 -24.22 31.59
C VAL A 393 -8.24 -23.88 33.09
N PRO A 394 -7.53 -22.85 33.56
CA PRO A 394 -7.52 -22.48 34.96
C PRO A 394 -8.83 -21.83 35.41
N ALA A 395 -8.94 -21.63 36.73
CA ALA A 395 -10.07 -20.92 37.32
C ALA A 395 -10.23 -19.49 36.77
N GLN A 396 -9.12 -18.77 36.59
CA GLN A 396 -9.06 -17.40 36.12
C GLN A 396 -8.05 -17.35 34.96
N ASP A 397 -8.48 -16.83 33.81
CA ASP A 397 -7.64 -16.63 32.61
C ASP A 397 -8.26 -15.49 31.78
N ALA A 398 -7.56 -14.35 31.71
CA ALA A 398 -7.95 -13.16 30.97
C ALA A 398 -7.06 -13.02 29.74
N LYS A 399 -7.55 -13.54 28.62
CA LYS A 399 -6.84 -13.50 27.35
C LYS A 399 -7.13 -12.19 26.60
N MET A 400 -6.08 -11.56 26.06
CA MET A 400 -6.21 -10.45 25.12
C MET A 400 -6.48 -10.97 23.70
N VAL A 401 -7.40 -10.30 22.98
CA VAL A 401 -7.87 -10.75 21.66
C VAL A 401 -7.44 -9.79 20.55
N GLU A 402 -7.74 -8.51 20.69
CA GLU A 402 -7.42 -7.51 19.65
C GLU A 402 -7.36 -6.09 20.21
N VAL A 403 -6.64 -5.22 19.50
CA VAL A 403 -6.76 -3.77 19.62
C VAL A 403 -7.73 -3.30 18.54
N THR A 404 -8.82 -2.65 18.95
CA THR A 404 -9.92 -2.23 18.08
C THR A 404 -9.81 -0.77 17.60
N ALA A 405 -9.04 0.05 18.31
CA ALA A 405 -8.74 1.44 17.93
C ALA A 405 -7.43 1.91 18.57
N PRO A 406 -6.68 2.81 17.92
CA PRO A 406 -6.90 3.38 16.58
C PRO A 406 -6.68 2.35 15.46
N VAL A 407 -7.08 2.70 14.22
CA VAL A 407 -6.82 1.91 13.01
C VAL A 407 -6.03 2.74 12.00
N THR A 408 -5.42 2.10 11.00
CA THR A 408 -4.71 2.81 9.93
C THR A 408 -5.63 3.80 9.21
N ASP A 409 -5.38 5.09 9.39
CA ASP A 409 -6.20 6.16 8.80
C ASP A 409 -5.41 7.45 8.58
N CYS A 410 -6.01 8.39 7.85
CA CYS A 410 -5.62 9.78 7.76
C CYS A 410 -6.09 10.57 9.00
N GLY A 411 -5.40 11.65 9.32
CA GLY A 411 -5.85 12.62 10.33
C GLY A 411 -5.90 12.10 11.76
N LEU A 412 -5.30 10.94 12.06
CA LEU A 412 -5.13 10.50 13.44
C LEU A 412 -4.38 11.58 14.23
N ALA A 413 -4.89 11.88 15.41
CA ALA A 413 -4.31 12.89 16.27
C ALA A 413 -4.28 12.36 17.71
N VAL A 414 -4.87 13.09 18.65
CA VAL A 414 -5.05 12.63 20.02
C VAL A 414 -6.18 11.60 20.06
N GLU A 415 -5.83 10.32 20.10
CA GLU A 415 -6.77 9.20 20.06
C GLU A 415 -6.86 8.48 21.40
N HIS A 416 -8.01 7.84 21.62
CA HIS A 416 -8.16 6.81 22.63
C HIS A 416 -7.75 5.44 22.08
N ILE A 417 -7.13 4.62 22.92
CA ILE A 417 -6.87 3.22 22.60
C ILE A 417 -8.03 2.38 23.12
N ALA A 418 -8.53 1.47 22.29
CA ALA A 418 -9.59 0.54 22.65
C ALA A 418 -9.18 -0.90 22.36
N VAL A 419 -9.41 -1.79 23.32
CA VAL A 419 -8.99 -3.19 23.26
C VAL A 419 -10.16 -4.12 23.57
N LYS A 420 -10.00 -5.38 23.19
CA LYS A 420 -10.94 -6.46 23.47
C LYS A 420 -10.21 -7.67 24.04
N GLY A 421 -10.78 -8.25 25.07
CA GLY A 421 -10.32 -9.49 25.70
C GLY A 421 -11.46 -10.47 25.93
N VAL A 422 -11.13 -11.65 26.44
CA VAL A 422 -12.07 -12.73 26.77
C VAL A 422 -11.70 -13.35 28.11
N ASN A 423 -12.70 -13.69 28.91
CA ASN A 423 -12.47 -14.55 30.06
C ASN A 423 -12.39 -16.00 29.58
N ASN A 424 -11.18 -16.50 29.38
CA ASN A 424 -10.94 -17.87 28.97
C ASN A 424 -10.92 -18.85 30.16
N GLY A 425 -10.92 -18.36 31.41
CA GLY A 425 -11.03 -19.19 32.61
C GLY A 425 -12.42 -19.82 32.83
N VAL A 426 -12.58 -20.59 33.91
CA VAL A 426 -13.87 -21.21 34.28
C VAL A 426 -14.65 -20.46 35.37
N SER A 427 -14.06 -19.44 35.99
CA SER A 427 -14.71 -18.57 36.98
C SER A 427 -14.91 -17.16 36.44
N PRO A 428 -15.94 -16.41 36.89
CA PRO A 428 -16.07 -14.99 36.54
C PRO A 428 -14.85 -14.17 36.99
N ILE A 429 -14.36 -13.28 36.12
CA ILE A 429 -13.23 -12.38 36.40
C ILE A 429 -13.72 -10.94 36.53
N SER A 430 -13.06 -10.14 37.38
CA SER A 430 -13.37 -8.72 37.56
C SER A 430 -12.23 -7.98 38.25
N ASN A 431 -12.23 -6.65 38.22
CA ASN A 431 -11.33 -5.79 39.00
C ASN A 431 -9.84 -6.08 38.76
N PHE A 432 -9.44 -6.22 37.50
CA PHE A 432 -8.05 -6.46 37.12
C PHE A 432 -7.43 -5.25 36.41
N PRO A 433 -6.10 -5.04 36.55
CA PRO A 433 -5.37 -4.07 35.75
C PRO A 433 -5.39 -4.44 34.26
N ILE A 434 -5.56 -3.42 33.44
CA ILE A 434 -5.42 -3.50 31.98
C ILE A 434 -4.47 -2.38 31.56
N SER A 435 -3.52 -2.70 30.70
CA SER A 435 -2.39 -1.82 30.40
C SER A 435 -2.11 -1.75 28.90
N TYR A 436 -1.49 -0.65 28.48
CA TYR A 436 -0.86 -0.57 27.17
C TYR A 436 0.47 0.18 27.21
N GLN A 437 1.26 -0.02 26.17
CA GLN A 437 2.48 0.69 25.87
C GLN A 437 2.60 0.91 24.34
N ILE A 438 3.12 2.06 23.93
CA ILE A 438 3.55 2.27 22.54
C ILE A 438 4.98 1.72 22.41
N ALA A 439 5.22 0.82 21.47
CA ALA A 439 6.52 0.20 21.29
C ALA A 439 7.63 1.26 21.12
N GLY A 440 8.72 1.11 21.88
CA GLY A 440 9.82 2.08 21.94
C GLY A 440 9.61 3.25 22.92
N ASN A 441 8.41 3.45 23.46
CA ASN A 441 8.12 4.39 24.54
C ASN A 441 8.18 3.65 25.89
N LEU A 442 8.93 4.15 26.87
CA LEU A 442 9.05 3.52 28.19
C LEU A 442 7.82 3.75 29.10
N ASN A 443 6.92 4.65 28.75
CA ASN A 443 5.72 4.93 29.53
C ASN A 443 4.68 3.83 29.32
N VAL A 444 4.25 3.22 30.42
CA VAL A 444 3.12 2.28 30.47
C VAL A 444 1.92 3.00 31.06
N VAL A 445 0.78 2.86 30.40
CA VAL A 445 -0.51 3.31 30.95
C VAL A 445 -1.23 2.10 31.51
N THR A 446 -1.61 2.17 32.77
CA THR A 446 -2.36 1.11 33.46
C THR A 446 -3.64 1.70 34.03
N GLU A 447 -4.77 1.10 33.68
CA GLU A 447 -6.09 1.39 34.23
C GLU A 447 -6.70 0.11 34.83
N THR A 448 -7.95 0.15 35.29
CA THR A 448 -8.61 -1.00 35.93
C THR A 448 -9.93 -1.31 35.25
N TYR A 449 -10.06 -2.54 34.75
CA TYR A 449 -11.34 -3.06 34.30
C TYR A 449 -12.19 -3.45 35.51
N THR A 450 -13.30 -2.75 35.74
CA THR A 450 -14.19 -2.95 36.91
C THR A 450 -15.42 -3.80 36.62
N GLY A 451 -15.66 -4.14 35.35
CA GLY A 451 -16.76 -5.03 34.96
C GLY A 451 -16.55 -6.46 35.48
N THR A 452 -17.61 -7.26 35.45
CA THR A 452 -17.53 -8.71 35.67
C THR A 452 -17.76 -9.42 34.35
N VAL A 453 -16.83 -10.28 33.97
CA VAL A 453 -16.87 -11.05 32.73
C VAL A 453 -17.11 -12.51 33.09
N ALA A 454 -18.22 -13.09 32.64
CA ALA A 454 -18.49 -14.51 32.86
C ALA A 454 -17.54 -15.38 32.01
N PRO A 455 -17.32 -16.66 32.36
CA PRO A 455 -16.53 -17.58 31.55
C PRO A 455 -17.00 -17.60 30.09
N LEU A 456 -16.06 -17.57 29.15
CA LEU A 456 -16.24 -17.51 27.70
C LEU A 456 -16.85 -16.22 27.14
N ASP A 457 -17.23 -15.25 27.99
CA ASP A 457 -17.69 -13.94 27.53
C ASP A 457 -16.50 -13.02 27.21
N THR A 458 -16.72 -12.11 26.25
CA THR A 458 -15.76 -11.08 25.87
C THR A 458 -16.02 -9.77 26.59
N PHE A 459 -14.97 -8.96 26.75
CA PHE A 459 -15.07 -7.58 27.22
C PHE A 459 -14.35 -6.64 26.26
N THR A 460 -14.80 -5.38 26.22
CA THR A 460 -14.09 -4.28 25.57
C THR A 460 -13.71 -3.23 26.60
N TYR A 461 -12.61 -2.54 26.36
CA TYR A 461 -12.13 -1.46 27.22
C TYR A 461 -11.54 -0.33 26.39
N THR A 462 -11.95 0.90 26.66
CA THR A 462 -11.38 2.12 26.07
C THR A 462 -10.66 2.87 27.17
N PHE A 463 -9.36 3.06 27.01
CA PHE A 463 -8.53 3.78 27.97
C PHE A 463 -8.96 5.25 28.05
N ALA A 464 -9.02 5.80 29.26
CA ALA A 464 -9.30 7.22 29.46
C ALA A 464 -8.09 8.09 29.07
N ALA A 465 -6.88 7.55 29.21
CA ALA A 465 -5.67 8.15 28.65
C ALA A 465 -5.77 8.23 27.11
N THR A 466 -5.10 9.25 26.55
CA THR A 466 -5.03 9.50 25.12
C THR A 466 -3.58 9.61 24.68
N GLU A 467 -3.29 9.18 23.47
CA GLU A 467 -1.97 9.31 22.84
C GLU A 467 -2.09 10.12 21.55
N ASP A 468 -1.05 10.90 21.22
CA ASP A 468 -0.98 11.65 19.96
C ASP A 468 -0.29 10.81 18.88
N PHE A 469 -1.07 10.40 17.88
CA PHE A 469 -0.61 9.66 16.71
C PHE A 469 -0.50 10.53 15.46
N SER A 470 -0.42 11.86 15.61
CA SER A 470 -0.30 12.77 14.47
C SER A 470 0.93 12.50 13.61
N ALA A 471 0.71 12.49 12.29
CA ALA A 471 1.73 12.27 11.27
C ALA A 471 1.80 13.50 10.35
N PRO A 472 2.41 14.63 10.77
CA PRO A 472 2.38 15.89 10.03
C PRO A 472 3.47 16.04 8.95
N LEU A 473 4.39 15.09 8.81
CA LEU A 473 5.51 15.18 7.87
C LEU A 473 5.62 13.98 6.93
N GLN A 474 5.29 12.78 7.41
CA GLN A 474 5.39 11.51 6.69
C GLN A 474 4.52 10.47 7.39
N ASN A 475 4.23 9.35 6.72
CA ASN A 475 3.55 8.22 7.35
C ASN A 475 4.37 7.73 8.55
N LEU A 476 3.70 7.45 9.66
CA LEU A 476 4.30 6.88 10.87
C LEU A 476 3.63 5.55 11.17
N GLU A 477 4.45 4.53 11.41
CA GLU A 477 3.99 3.24 11.90
C GLU A 477 4.09 3.22 13.43
N PHE A 478 3.00 2.83 14.08
CA PHE A 478 2.93 2.68 15.53
C PHE A 478 2.58 1.25 15.88
N THR A 479 3.18 0.74 16.94
CA THR A 479 2.85 -0.58 17.51
C THR A 479 2.36 -0.38 18.95
N ILE A 480 1.15 -0.86 19.23
CA ILE A 480 0.56 -0.92 20.56
C ILE A 480 0.78 -2.31 21.13
N ILE A 481 1.34 -2.40 22.32
CA ILE A 481 1.43 -3.61 23.13
C ILE A 481 0.42 -3.43 24.26
N ALA A 482 -0.62 -4.26 24.31
CA ALA A 482 -1.67 -4.18 25.32
C ALA A 482 -1.81 -5.51 26.07
N TRP A 483 -2.01 -5.46 27.38
CA TRP A 483 -2.10 -6.66 28.20
C TRP A 483 -3.03 -6.51 29.41
N THR A 484 -3.41 -7.65 29.99
CA THR A 484 -4.11 -7.76 31.27
C THR A 484 -3.22 -8.36 32.33
N ASP A 485 -3.34 -7.89 33.57
CA ASP A 485 -2.58 -8.42 34.72
C ASP A 485 -3.53 -9.00 35.78
N LEU A 486 -4.35 -10.00 35.41
CA LEU A 486 -5.33 -10.59 36.31
C LEU A 486 -4.65 -11.41 37.44
N SER A 487 -4.94 -11.06 38.69
CA SER A 487 -4.39 -11.80 39.83
C SER A 487 -4.98 -13.22 39.92
N GLY A 488 -4.11 -14.22 39.91
CA GLY A 488 -4.51 -15.63 39.93
C GLY A 488 -4.69 -16.23 38.53
N ASP A 489 -4.36 -15.47 37.49
CA ASP A 489 -4.14 -15.96 36.14
C ASP A 489 -2.75 -16.62 36.02
N PRO A 490 -2.68 -17.93 35.72
CA PRO A 490 -1.42 -18.63 35.54
C PRO A 490 -0.92 -18.64 34.08
N ILE A 491 -1.68 -18.12 33.11
CA ILE A 491 -1.43 -18.29 31.67
C ILE A 491 -0.88 -17.01 31.04
N ALA A 492 0.31 -16.57 31.48
CA ALA A 492 0.87 -15.29 31.06
C ALA A 492 1.13 -15.10 29.54
N TYR A 493 1.19 -16.19 28.75
CA TYR A 493 1.50 -16.09 27.32
C TYR A 493 0.33 -15.61 26.46
N ASN A 494 -0.91 -15.61 26.96
CA ASN A 494 -2.10 -15.17 26.22
C ASN A 494 -2.64 -13.80 26.71
N ASP A 495 -2.00 -13.22 27.73
CA ASP A 495 -2.38 -11.96 28.35
C ASP A 495 -2.04 -10.74 27.50
N THR A 496 -1.12 -10.87 26.53
CA THR A 496 -0.58 -9.75 25.76
C THR A 496 -0.92 -9.86 24.28
N ILE A 497 -1.28 -8.73 23.66
CA ILE A 497 -1.44 -8.58 22.22
C ILE A 497 -0.58 -7.43 21.71
N GLU A 498 0.00 -7.61 20.53
CA GLU A 498 0.68 -6.55 19.77
C GLU A 498 -0.12 -6.20 18.51
N TYR A 499 -0.25 -4.92 18.21
CA TYR A 499 -0.99 -4.41 17.07
C TYR A 499 -0.28 -3.23 16.43
N SER A 500 0.02 -3.34 15.13
CA SER A 500 0.60 -2.24 14.34
C SER A 500 -0.43 -1.58 13.42
N PHE A 501 -0.35 -0.27 13.31
CA PHE A 501 -1.14 0.53 12.37
C PHE A 501 -0.31 1.69 11.83
N ILE A 502 -0.76 2.28 10.72
CA ILE A 502 -0.09 3.42 10.08
C ILE A 502 -0.95 4.66 10.28
N SER A 503 -0.39 5.67 10.95
CA SER A 503 -0.89 7.03 10.86
C SER A 503 -0.38 7.66 9.57
N ARG A 504 -1.29 7.99 8.67
CA ARG A 504 -0.93 8.47 7.34
C ARG A 504 -0.65 9.97 7.36
N PHE A 505 0.36 10.37 6.59
CA PHE A 505 0.76 11.76 6.44
C PHE A 505 -0.41 12.61 5.97
N THR A 506 -0.87 13.48 6.87
CA THR A 506 -1.96 14.41 6.60
C THR A 506 -1.35 15.80 6.46
N PRO A 507 -1.38 16.39 5.25
CA PRO A 507 -0.89 17.75 5.05
C PRO A 507 -1.59 18.73 5.99
N VAL A 508 -0.86 19.78 6.37
CA VAL A 508 -1.47 20.94 6.99
C VAL A 508 -2.27 21.73 5.95
N GLU A 509 -3.24 22.51 6.42
CA GLU A 509 -4.04 23.40 5.57
C GLU A 509 -3.13 24.40 4.83
N PRO A 510 -3.32 24.60 3.51
CA PRO A 510 -2.51 25.55 2.75
C PRO A 510 -2.74 26.98 3.20
N VAL A 511 -1.68 27.77 3.25
CA VAL A 511 -1.75 29.21 3.53
C VAL A 511 -2.05 29.95 2.23
N VAL A 512 -3.14 30.73 2.24
CA VAL A 512 -3.59 31.56 1.11
C VAL A 512 -3.70 33.03 1.53
N TYR A 513 -3.72 33.91 0.54
CA TYR A 513 -3.90 35.36 0.73
C TYR A 513 -4.92 35.87 -0.27
N ASN A 514 -5.98 36.51 0.25
CA ASN A 514 -7.02 37.11 -0.57
C ASN A 514 -6.44 38.14 -1.54
N GLU A 515 -6.97 38.17 -2.76
CA GLU A 515 -6.58 39.10 -3.80
C GLU A 515 -7.65 40.17 -4.04
N THR A 516 -7.25 41.35 -4.50
CA THR A 516 -8.17 42.41 -4.95
C THR A 516 -7.85 42.80 -6.38
N ILE A 517 -8.85 42.76 -7.26
CA ILE A 517 -8.70 43.05 -8.68
C ILE A 517 -9.78 44.02 -9.18
N LEU A 518 -9.52 44.69 -10.30
CA LEU A 518 -10.53 45.49 -10.98
C LEU A 518 -11.55 44.62 -11.70
N SER A 519 -12.81 45.05 -11.70
CA SER A 519 -13.89 44.42 -12.48
C SER A 519 -13.50 44.28 -13.94
N GLY A 520 -13.71 43.09 -14.50
CA GLY A 520 -13.31 42.75 -15.87
C GLY A 520 -11.85 42.29 -16.01
N THR A 521 -11.15 41.99 -14.92
CA THR A 521 -9.80 41.40 -14.93
C THR A 521 -9.76 40.01 -14.26
N SER A 522 -8.61 39.33 -14.31
CA SER A 522 -8.37 38.02 -13.68
C SER A 522 -7.40 38.13 -12.51
N ALA A 523 -7.55 37.32 -11.46
CA ALA A 523 -6.58 37.18 -10.37
C ALA A 523 -5.66 35.96 -10.57
N THR A 524 -4.48 35.97 -9.94
CA THR A 524 -3.63 34.78 -9.79
C THR A 524 -3.51 34.46 -8.31
N LEU A 525 -4.19 33.40 -7.89
CA LEU A 525 -4.19 32.91 -6.51
C LEU A 525 -2.98 32.03 -6.26
N THR A 526 -2.44 32.09 -5.05
CA THR A 526 -1.26 31.30 -4.65
C THR A 526 -1.51 30.62 -3.31
N ALA A 527 -1.28 29.31 -3.26
CA ALA A 527 -1.37 28.50 -2.05
C ALA A 527 0.02 27.99 -1.66
N TYR A 528 0.39 28.20 -0.41
CA TYR A 528 1.68 27.79 0.15
C TYR A 528 1.53 26.63 1.12
N ASN A 529 2.42 25.64 1.01
CA ASN A 529 2.53 24.51 1.93
C ASN A 529 3.96 24.36 2.43
N GLU A 530 4.12 23.86 3.65
CA GLU A 530 5.43 23.65 4.28
C GLU A 530 6.14 22.35 3.81
N SER A 531 5.39 21.38 3.29
CA SER A 531 5.94 20.11 2.79
C SER A 531 6.13 20.12 1.26
N PRO A 532 7.27 19.65 0.73
CA PRO A 532 7.53 19.64 -0.71
C PRO A 532 6.75 18.56 -1.50
N ASP A 533 6.24 17.54 -0.81
CA ASP A 533 5.57 16.38 -1.43
C ASP A 533 4.03 16.50 -1.45
N VAL A 534 3.50 17.72 -1.26
CA VAL A 534 2.06 17.98 -1.30
C VAL A 534 1.68 18.79 -2.53
N THR A 535 0.50 18.52 -3.05
CA THR A 535 -0.06 19.22 -4.21
C THR A 535 -1.31 19.98 -3.79
N ASN A 536 -1.43 21.22 -4.26
CA ASN A 536 -2.61 22.05 -4.04
C ASN A 536 -3.70 21.73 -5.06
N LEU A 537 -4.91 21.50 -4.58
CA LEU A 537 -6.10 21.21 -5.38
C LEU A 537 -7.10 22.36 -5.20
N TRP A 538 -7.38 23.10 -6.26
CA TRP A 538 -8.28 24.26 -6.27
C TRP A 538 -9.69 23.87 -6.71
N TYR A 539 -10.71 24.39 -6.03
CA TYR A 539 -12.12 24.08 -6.23
C TYR A 539 -12.97 25.34 -6.31
N SER A 540 -14.12 25.25 -6.99
CA SER A 540 -15.14 26.31 -7.00
C SER A 540 -16.14 26.22 -5.84
N ASP A 541 -16.09 25.17 -5.03
CA ASP A 541 -17.06 24.91 -3.96
C ASP A 541 -16.40 24.40 -2.68
N ILE A 542 -17.02 24.72 -1.54
CA ILE A 542 -16.55 24.36 -0.20
C ILE A 542 -16.60 22.85 0.07
N LEU A 543 -17.35 22.08 -0.72
CA LEU A 543 -17.42 20.63 -0.56
C LEU A 543 -16.29 19.91 -1.30
N GLY A 544 -15.45 20.64 -2.05
CA GLY A 544 -14.35 20.05 -2.84
C GLY A 544 -14.85 19.15 -3.98
N THR A 545 -16.03 19.42 -4.54
CA THR A 545 -16.64 18.54 -5.55
C THR A 545 -16.26 18.91 -6.99
N THR A 546 -15.97 20.18 -7.25
CA THR A 546 -15.68 20.71 -8.59
C THR A 546 -14.24 21.22 -8.65
N LEU A 547 -13.32 20.34 -9.06
CA LEU A 547 -11.90 20.67 -9.21
C LEU A 547 -11.69 21.62 -10.39
N LEU A 548 -11.00 22.73 -10.14
CA LEU A 548 -10.63 23.76 -11.10
C LEU A 548 -9.18 23.62 -11.57
N HIS A 549 -8.26 23.33 -10.66
CA HIS A 549 -6.83 23.33 -10.97
C HIS A 549 -6.00 22.50 -9.98
N ILE A 550 -4.85 22.02 -10.44
CA ILE A 550 -3.85 21.29 -9.65
C ILE A 550 -2.53 22.05 -9.76
N GLY A 551 -2.00 22.53 -8.64
CA GLY A 551 -0.75 23.28 -8.58
C GLY A 551 -0.79 24.44 -7.58
N ASN A 552 0.39 25.01 -7.32
CA ASN A 552 0.55 26.06 -6.30
C ASN A 552 -0.11 27.39 -6.66
N THR A 553 -0.38 27.64 -7.95
CA THR A 553 -1.01 28.88 -8.41
C THR A 553 -2.19 28.59 -9.32
N TYR A 554 -3.28 29.34 -9.18
CA TYR A 554 -4.46 29.25 -10.04
C TYR A 554 -4.82 30.63 -10.59
N THR A 555 -4.90 30.76 -11.92
CA THR A 555 -5.39 31.98 -12.57
C THR A 555 -6.88 31.88 -12.82
N THR A 556 -7.66 32.82 -12.25
CA THR A 556 -9.11 32.84 -12.40
C THR A 556 -9.51 33.21 -13.84
N PRO A 557 -10.72 32.86 -14.29
CA PRO A 557 -11.36 33.57 -15.39
C PRO A 557 -11.51 35.06 -15.07
N THR A 558 -11.90 35.85 -16.07
CA THR A 558 -12.28 37.24 -15.84
C THR A 558 -13.47 37.33 -14.88
N LEU A 559 -13.34 38.13 -13.82
CA LEU A 559 -14.38 38.28 -12.80
C LEU A 559 -15.02 39.67 -12.87
N THR A 560 -16.32 39.70 -12.59
CA THR A 560 -17.11 40.95 -12.47
C THR A 560 -17.73 41.11 -11.09
N ASP A 561 -17.68 40.07 -10.26
CA ASP A 561 -18.19 40.02 -8.90
C ASP A 561 -17.19 39.31 -7.97
N THR A 562 -17.21 39.69 -6.68
CA THR A 562 -16.39 39.04 -5.64
C THR A 562 -16.68 37.54 -5.62
N THR A 563 -15.63 36.73 -5.74
CA THR A 563 -15.73 35.27 -5.90
C THR A 563 -14.83 34.58 -4.88
N ILE A 564 -15.34 33.51 -4.25
CA ILE A 564 -14.57 32.68 -3.31
C ILE A 564 -14.17 31.41 -4.02
N TYR A 565 -12.87 31.11 -4.00
CA TYR A 565 -12.29 29.84 -4.39
C TYR A 565 -11.88 29.06 -3.15
N TYR A 566 -11.69 27.77 -3.32
CA TYR A 566 -11.32 26.88 -2.22
C TYR A 566 -10.10 26.08 -2.60
N VAL A 567 -9.20 25.81 -1.66
CA VAL A 567 -8.00 25.03 -1.91
C VAL A 567 -7.70 24.12 -0.72
N LEU A 568 -7.24 22.92 -1.00
CA LEU A 568 -6.67 22.02 0.01
C LEU A 568 -5.32 21.49 -0.48
N ALA A 569 -4.51 21.03 0.46
CA ALA A 569 -3.25 20.36 0.18
C ALA A 569 -3.46 18.85 0.29
N ALA A 570 -3.03 18.10 -0.72
CA ALA A 570 -3.08 16.64 -0.70
C ALA A 570 -1.67 16.07 -0.80
N SER A 571 -1.36 15.07 0.04
CA SER A 571 -0.07 14.38 -0.05
C SER A 571 0.00 13.60 -1.35
N ALA A 572 1.15 13.61 -2.02
CA ALA A 572 1.38 12.70 -3.12
C ALA A 572 1.57 11.30 -2.54
N THR A 573 0.79 10.31 -2.98
CA THR A 573 1.20 8.92 -2.79
C THR A 573 2.03 8.50 -3.99
N GLY A 574 3.10 7.73 -3.75
CA GLY A 574 3.81 7.07 -4.84
C GLY A 574 2.83 6.26 -5.71
N PRO A 575 3.13 6.06 -6.99
CA PRO A 575 2.22 5.35 -7.89
C PRO A 575 1.87 3.96 -7.33
N ILE A 576 0.57 3.68 -7.14
CA ILE A 576 0.09 2.38 -6.67
C ILE A 576 0.10 1.44 -7.85
N ILE A 577 0.92 0.38 -7.78
CA ILE A 577 1.00 -0.65 -8.81
C ILE A 577 0.15 -1.84 -8.36
N ILE A 578 -0.80 -2.22 -9.21
CA ILE A 578 -1.70 -3.36 -8.98
C ILE A 578 -1.43 -4.39 -10.07
N GLY A 579 -1.04 -5.58 -9.63
CA GLY A 579 -0.64 -6.70 -10.48
C GLY A 579 0.82 -7.11 -10.30
N ASP A 580 1.14 -8.35 -10.63
CA ASP A 580 2.47 -8.94 -10.57
C ASP A 580 3.35 -8.41 -11.71
N MET A 581 4.33 -7.57 -11.36
CA MET A 581 5.29 -7.01 -12.31
C MET A 581 6.33 -8.01 -12.83
N ASN A 582 6.37 -9.22 -12.28
CA ASN A 582 7.17 -10.34 -12.80
C ASN A 582 6.34 -11.29 -13.69
N SER A 583 5.07 -10.97 -13.93
CA SER A 583 4.18 -11.82 -14.71
C SER A 583 4.70 -12.03 -16.14
N PRO A 584 4.84 -13.28 -16.61
CA PRO A 584 5.19 -13.56 -18.00
C PRO A 584 3.98 -13.43 -18.94
N THR A 585 2.78 -13.18 -18.39
CA THR A 585 1.54 -13.18 -19.17
C THR A 585 1.25 -11.80 -19.74
N THR A 586 0.73 -11.79 -20.95
CA THR A 586 0.30 -10.57 -21.64
C THR A 586 -1.07 -10.75 -22.25
N THR A 587 -1.78 -9.64 -22.43
CA THR A 587 -3.06 -9.59 -23.11
C THR A 587 -3.07 -8.43 -24.10
N TYR A 588 -3.79 -8.62 -25.19
CA TYR A 588 -4.11 -7.58 -26.17
C TYR A 588 -5.62 -7.35 -26.25
N TYR A 589 -6.40 -7.95 -25.34
CA TYR A 589 -7.86 -7.83 -25.31
C TYR A 589 -8.33 -6.73 -24.35
N ILE A 590 -7.60 -6.53 -23.24
CA ILE A 590 -7.90 -5.54 -22.20
C ILE A 590 -6.61 -4.77 -21.85
N PRO A 591 -6.64 -3.43 -21.69
CA PRO A 591 -7.80 -2.56 -21.66
C PRO A 591 -8.56 -2.36 -22.97
N PHE A 592 -7.97 -2.66 -24.11
CA PHE A 592 -8.67 -2.66 -25.38
C PHE A 592 -8.00 -3.61 -26.35
N TYR A 593 -8.68 -3.91 -27.47
CA TYR A 593 -8.10 -4.64 -28.58
C TYR A 593 -7.95 -3.77 -29.83
N GLY A 594 -6.71 -3.36 -30.12
CA GLY A 594 -6.39 -2.44 -31.21
C GLY A 594 -6.42 -3.03 -32.62
N TYR A 595 -6.77 -4.32 -32.77
CA TYR A 595 -6.99 -4.94 -34.08
C TYR A 595 -8.41 -4.72 -34.62
N TYR A 596 -9.36 -4.33 -33.76
CA TYR A 596 -10.76 -4.15 -34.12
C TYR A 596 -11.17 -2.69 -33.91
N ASP A 597 -12.00 -2.20 -34.82
CA ASP A 597 -12.41 -0.79 -34.88
C ASP A 597 -13.22 -0.37 -33.64
N TYR A 598 -13.99 -1.29 -33.04
CA TYR A 598 -14.81 -1.02 -31.87
C TYR A 598 -14.72 -2.14 -30.83
N GLY A 599 -14.96 -1.79 -29.57
CA GLY A 599 -15.04 -2.76 -28.49
C GLY A 599 -15.31 -2.15 -27.14
N TYR A 600 -15.48 -3.03 -26.15
CA TYR A 600 -15.47 -2.65 -24.76
C TYR A 600 -14.65 -3.63 -23.93
N SER A 601 -14.14 -3.15 -22.82
CA SER A 601 -13.64 -3.98 -21.75
C SER A 601 -14.08 -3.45 -20.39
N SER A 602 -13.99 -4.30 -19.37
CA SER A 602 -14.09 -3.89 -17.99
C SER A 602 -13.21 -4.74 -17.10
N MET A 603 -12.63 -4.12 -16.08
CA MET A 603 -11.71 -4.75 -15.14
C MET A 603 -12.07 -4.34 -13.72
N ILE A 604 -11.85 -5.25 -12.77
CA ILE A 604 -12.05 -5.02 -11.34
C ILE A 604 -10.70 -5.07 -10.63
N TYR A 605 -10.37 -4.04 -9.83
CA TYR A 605 -9.22 -3.95 -8.93
C TYR A 605 -9.69 -3.94 -7.48
N LEU A 606 -9.09 -4.76 -6.61
CA LEU A 606 -9.61 -4.95 -5.26
C LEU A 606 -9.19 -3.81 -4.32
N SER A 607 -10.05 -3.45 -3.37
CA SER A 607 -9.69 -2.47 -2.33
C SER A 607 -8.46 -2.91 -1.53
N SER A 608 -8.31 -4.21 -1.29
CA SER A 608 -7.14 -4.78 -0.61
C SER A 608 -5.84 -4.68 -1.43
N GLU A 609 -5.93 -4.62 -2.76
CA GLU A 609 -4.77 -4.43 -3.64
C GLU A 609 -4.40 -2.94 -3.79
N ILE A 610 -5.39 -2.06 -3.72
CA ILE A 610 -5.20 -0.61 -3.78
C ILE A 610 -4.71 -0.08 -2.41
N GLY A 611 -5.21 -0.65 -1.32
CA GLY A 611 -4.80 -0.39 0.05
C GLY A 611 -5.23 0.96 0.63
N GLN A 612 -5.92 1.80 -0.14
CA GLN A 612 -6.37 3.13 0.32
C GLN A 612 -7.45 3.78 -0.57
N GLY A 613 -8.19 4.74 0.00
CA GLY A 613 -8.98 5.71 -0.75
C GLY A 613 -8.15 6.91 -1.20
N GLY A 614 -8.69 7.73 -2.10
CA GLY A 614 -8.06 8.96 -2.57
C GLY A 614 -8.57 9.42 -3.94
N LEU A 615 -8.20 10.64 -4.32
CA LEU A 615 -8.49 11.18 -5.65
C LEU A 615 -7.57 10.55 -6.70
N ILE A 616 -8.16 9.80 -7.64
CA ILE A 616 -7.45 9.25 -8.79
C ILE A 616 -7.43 10.29 -9.90
N ASP A 617 -6.24 10.73 -10.32
CA ASP A 617 -6.08 11.70 -11.41
C ASP A 617 -5.41 11.11 -12.67
N THR A 618 -4.74 9.97 -12.54
CA THR A 618 -3.97 9.34 -13.60
C THR A 618 -4.02 7.84 -13.44
N ILE A 619 -4.24 7.14 -14.55
CA ILE A 619 -4.04 5.69 -14.63
C ILE A 619 -2.98 5.39 -15.67
N ALA A 620 -2.26 4.28 -15.53
CA ALA A 620 -1.31 3.83 -16.53
C ALA A 620 -1.35 2.32 -16.67
N PHE A 621 -1.13 1.82 -17.88
CA PHE A 621 -1.03 0.39 -18.15
C PHE A 621 0.39 0.05 -18.62
N TYR A 622 0.90 -1.10 -18.21
CA TYR A 622 2.24 -1.52 -18.60
C TYR A 622 2.21 -2.21 -19.96
N VAL A 623 2.83 -1.60 -20.97
CA VAL A 623 2.95 -2.13 -22.33
C VAL A 623 4.25 -2.92 -22.48
N THR A 624 4.16 -4.16 -22.94
CA THR A 624 5.30 -5.08 -23.03
C THR A 624 5.97 -5.11 -24.40
N ASN A 625 5.25 -4.77 -25.46
CA ASN A 625 5.81 -4.57 -26.79
C ASN A 625 6.22 -3.10 -27.03
N ALA A 626 6.72 -2.78 -28.22
CA ALA A 626 7.20 -1.45 -28.58
C ALA A 626 6.39 -0.83 -29.74
N PRO A 627 5.12 -0.44 -29.51
CA PRO A 627 4.32 0.26 -30.52
C PRO A 627 5.00 1.57 -30.94
N THR A 628 4.83 1.99 -32.19
CA THR A 628 5.43 3.24 -32.71
C THR A 628 4.33 4.11 -33.30
N ASN A 629 4.12 5.26 -32.67
CA ASN A 629 3.10 6.26 -33.01
C ASN A 629 1.71 5.64 -33.24
N TYR A 630 1.36 4.66 -32.39
CA TYR A 630 0.10 3.93 -32.51
C TYR A 630 -1.00 4.75 -31.83
N ILE A 631 -1.94 5.27 -32.62
CA ILE A 631 -3.00 6.17 -32.14
C ILE A 631 -4.31 5.39 -32.06
N MET A 632 -4.96 5.44 -30.90
CA MET A 632 -6.34 4.98 -30.69
C MET A 632 -7.27 6.21 -30.64
N MET A 633 -8.25 6.30 -31.53
CA MET A 633 -9.18 7.42 -31.64
C MET A 633 -10.44 7.24 -30.77
N ASP A 634 -11.05 8.33 -30.27
CA ASP A 634 -12.30 8.33 -29.48
C ASP A 634 -12.39 7.26 -28.38
N GLN A 635 -11.32 7.12 -27.59
CA GLN A 635 -11.29 6.25 -26.43
C GLN A 635 -12.07 6.90 -25.28
N ARG A 636 -12.86 6.11 -24.55
CA ARG A 636 -13.63 6.60 -23.40
C ARG A 636 -13.44 5.66 -22.22
N ILE A 637 -13.09 6.22 -21.07
CA ILE A 637 -12.82 5.46 -19.85
C ILE A 637 -13.81 5.90 -18.78
N TYR A 638 -14.39 4.93 -18.09
CA TYR A 638 -15.36 5.12 -17.03
C TYR A 638 -14.91 4.39 -15.78
N ILE A 639 -15.15 4.99 -14.62
CA ILE A 639 -14.79 4.41 -13.32
C ILE A 639 -16.02 4.44 -12.40
N LYS A 640 -16.20 3.39 -11.60
CA LYS A 640 -17.11 3.36 -10.45
C LYS A 640 -16.55 2.45 -9.36
N GLU A 641 -17.18 2.53 -8.19
CA GLU A 641 -16.99 1.54 -7.13
C GLU A 641 -17.98 0.39 -7.26
N ARG A 642 -17.58 -0.78 -6.76
CA ARG A 642 -18.36 -2.01 -6.77
C ARG A 642 -18.03 -2.88 -5.55
N THR A 643 -19.04 -3.51 -4.96
CA THR A 643 -18.91 -4.39 -3.79
C THR A 643 -18.29 -5.75 -4.11
N GLU A 644 -18.64 -6.35 -5.25
CA GLU A 644 -18.16 -7.68 -5.63
C GLU A 644 -16.71 -7.64 -6.12
N SER A 645 -15.94 -8.69 -5.80
CA SER A 645 -14.52 -8.84 -6.17
C SER A 645 -14.30 -9.40 -7.58
N ALA A 646 -15.34 -9.87 -8.24
CA ALA A 646 -15.32 -10.47 -9.57
C ALA A 646 -16.67 -10.31 -10.27
N PHE A 647 -16.67 -10.45 -11.61
CA PHE A 647 -17.88 -10.53 -12.40
C PHE A 647 -18.62 -11.85 -12.14
N PHE A 648 -19.94 -11.79 -12.04
CA PHE A 648 -20.76 -13.01 -12.06
C PHE A 648 -20.73 -13.64 -13.46
N SER A 649 -20.90 -14.96 -13.54
CA SER A 649 -20.91 -15.69 -14.82
C SER A 649 -21.98 -15.20 -15.81
N THR A 650 -23.02 -14.52 -15.31
CA THR A 650 -24.09 -13.91 -16.11
C THR A 650 -23.79 -12.48 -16.57
N GLU A 651 -22.79 -11.80 -16.02
CA GLU A 651 -22.44 -10.41 -16.33
C GLU A 651 -21.55 -10.32 -17.57
N THR A 652 -22.13 -10.63 -18.73
CA THR A 652 -21.39 -10.64 -20.01
C THR A 652 -21.61 -9.39 -20.83
N SER A 653 -22.58 -8.54 -20.52
CA SER A 653 -22.86 -7.32 -21.31
C SER A 653 -21.90 -6.17 -20.97
N LEU A 654 -21.80 -5.20 -21.87
CA LEU A 654 -21.18 -3.91 -21.59
C LEU A 654 -21.73 -3.34 -20.25
N PRO A 655 -20.87 -2.92 -19.30
CA PRO A 655 -21.34 -2.26 -18.09
C PRO A 655 -22.16 -1.01 -18.42
N ASP A 656 -23.24 -0.78 -17.66
CA ASP A 656 -24.07 0.41 -17.84
C ASP A 656 -23.28 1.67 -17.46
N THR A 657 -22.71 2.32 -18.47
CA THR A 657 -21.85 3.50 -18.31
C THR A 657 -22.62 4.72 -17.81
N THR A 658 -23.96 4.71 -17.81
CA THR A 658 -24.76 5.79 -17.21
C THR A 658 -24.68 5.80 -15.68
N THR A 659 -24.27 4.68 -15.09
CA THR A 659 -24.02 4.52 -13.64
C THR A 659 -22.56 4.75 -13.25
N MET A 660 -21.71 5.15 -14.20
CA MET A 660 -20.27 5.32 -13.99
C MET A 660 -19.84 6.76 -14.29
N THR A 661 -18.75 7.21 -13.67
CA THR A 661 -18.15 8.51 -13.97
C THR A 661 -17.26 8.37 -15.20
N ARG A 662 -17.52 9.16 -16.25
CA ARG A 662 -16.60 9.22 -17.40
C ARG A 662 -15.38 10.05 -17.02
N VAL A 663 -14.23 9.40 -16.91
CA VAL A 663 -12.97 10.02 -16.46
C VAL A 663 -12.09 10.48 -17.62
N PHE A 664 -12.28 9.94 -18.82
CA PHE A 664 -11.51 10.30 -20.01
C PHE A 664 -12.35 10.18 -21.29
N LYS A 665 -12.19 11.13 -22.21
CA LYS A 665 -12.61 11.05 -23.61
C LYS A 665 -11.57 11.72 -24.51
N GLY A 666 -11.01 10.97 -25.45
CA GLY A 666 -10.07 11.53 -26.42
C GLY A 666 -9.26 10.47 -27.15
N ASN A 667 -8.26 10.92 -27.89
CA ASN A 667 -7.33 10.05 -28.59
C ASN A 667 -6.14 9.73 -27.68
N ILE A 668 -5.60 8.51 -27.77
CA ILE A 668 -4.45 8.06 -26.97
C ILE A 668 -3.37 7.54 -27.91
N THR A 669 -2.13 8.00 -27.72
CA THR A 669 -0.98 7.55 -28.53
C THR A 669 -0.04 6.69 -27.69
N PHE A 670 0.28 5.50 -28.19
CA PHE A 670 1.22 4.56 -27.59
C PHE A 670 2.56 4.55 -28.34
N ASN A 671 3.65 4.76 -27.60
CA ASN A 671 5.04 4.80 -28.10
C ASN A 671 6.03 4.07 -27.17
N GLY A 672 6.59 2.95 -27.63
CA GLY A 672 7.56 2.16 -26.87
C GLY A 672 6.92 1.27 -25.78
N SER A 673 7.76 0.52 -25.07
CA SER A 673 7.35 -0.32 -23.93
C SER A 673 7.39 0.48 -22.60
N GLY A 674 6.80 -0.09 -21.55
CA GLY A 674 6.77 0.47 -20.20
C GLY A 674 5.41 1.04 -19.80
N TRP A 675 5.39 1.90 -18.79
CA TRP A 675 4.17 2.53 -18.28
C TRP A 675 3.66 3.64 -19.22
N HIS A 676 2.45 3.46 -19.75
CA HIS A 676 1.76 4.47 -20.56
C HIS A 676 0.68 5.17 -19.74
N LYS A 677 0.94 6.44 -19.38
CA LYS A 677 0.07 7.24 -18.52
C LYS A 677 -1.08 7.87 -19.30
N ILE A 678 -2.25 7.90 -18.67
CA ILE A 678 -3.48 8.52 -19.14
C ILE A 678 -3.96 9.43 -18.02
N ALA A 679 -3.79 10.74 -18.21
CA ALA A 679 -4.33 11.75 -17.30
C ALA A 679 -5.86 11.80 -17.45
N LEU A 680 -6.57 11.78 -16.33
CA LEU A 680 -8.02 11.84 -16.30
C LEU A 680 -8.49 13.29 -16.45
N GLN A 681 -9.42 13.52 -17.36
CA GLN A 681 -10.07 14.83 -17.54
C GLN A 681 -11.04 15.11 -16.40
N THR A 682 -11.60 14.06 -15.80
CA THR A 682 -12.44 14.13 -14.61
C THR A 682 -11.84 13.15 -13.60
N PRO A 683 -11.06 13.64 -12.62
CA PRO A 683 -10.53 12.81 -11.54
C PRO A 683 -11.65 12.07 -10.80
N PHE A 684 -11.34 10.90 -10.26
CA PHE A 684 -12.31 10.03 -9.59
C PHE A 684 -11.98 9.90 -8.10
N ASN A 685 -12.89 10.31 -7.22
CA ASN A 685 -12.72 10.16 -5.78
C ASN A 685 -13.07 8.72 -5.36
N TYR A 686 -12.05 7.93 -5.03
CA TYR A 686 -12.19 6.53 -4.61
C TYR A 686 -12.25 6.45 -3.07
N SER A 687 -13.24 5.78 -2.51
CA SER A 687 -13.47 5.68 -1.06
C SER A 687 -12.48 4.76 -0.34
N GLY A 688 -11.86 3.82 -1.06
CA GLY A 688 -11.05 2.76 -0.46
C GLY A 688 -11.85 1.62 0.19
N SER A 689 -13.18 1.75 0.31
CA SER A 689 -14.04 0.77 0.99
C SER A 689 -14.57 -0.34 0.08
N ASN A 690 -14.68 -0.05 -1.23
CA ASN A 690 -15.21 -0.97 -2.26
C ASN A 690 -14.16 -1.27 -3.32
N ASN A 691 -14.39 -2.24 -4.21
CA ASN A 691 -13.49 -2.51 -5.33
C ASN A 691 -13.65 -1.45 -6.44
N LEU A 692 -12.59 -1.18 -7.17
CA LEU A 692 -12.58 -0.23 -8.28
C LEU A 692 -12.90 -0.96 -9.59
N GLN A 693 -13.98 -0.58 -10.27
CA GLN A 693 -14.32 -1.07 -11.60
C GLN A 693 -14.00 -0.01 -12.65
N ILE A 694 -13.14 -0.37 -13.61
CA ILE A 694 -12.81 0.45 -14.78
C ILE A 694 -13.48 -0.17 -16.00
N ALA A 695 -14.16 0.64 -16.81
CA ALA A 695 -14.71 0.24 -18.10
C ALA A 695 -14.10 1.10 -19.21
N TRP A 696 -13.68 0.45 -20.29
CA TRP A 696 -13.05 1.08 -21.43
C TRP A 696 -13.90 0.85 -22.68
N ILE A 697 -14.23 1.92 -23.39
CA ILE A 697 -14.93 1.88 -24.67
C ILE A 697 -13.95 2.28 -25.77
N ASN A 698 -13.75 1.37 -26.71
CA ASN A 698 -13.00 1.60 -27.93
C ASN A 698 -13.97 1.99 -29.07
N ASN A 699 -13.80 3.19 -29.64
CA ASN A 699 -14.50 3.66 -30.84
C ASN A 699 -13.50 4.16 -31.90
N ASP A 700 -12.36 3.48 -32.03
CA ASP A 700 -11.28 3.87 -32.95
C ASP A 700 -11.78 4.08 -34.38
N GLY A 701 -12.66 3.16 -34.84
CA GLY A 701 -13.33 3.25 -36.13
C GLY A 701 -12.49 2.84 -37.33
N ASP A 702 -11.19 2.54 -37.14
CA ASP A 702 -10.27 2.01 -38.14
C ASP A 702 -9.16 1.18 -37.46
N TYR A 703 -8.85 -0.01 -37.98
CA TYR A 703 -7.74 -0.82 -37.45
C TYR A 703 -6.37 -0.37 -37.99
N VAL A 704 -5.35 -0.45 -37.13
CA VAL A 704 -3.94 -0.22 -37.49
C VAL A 704 -3.08 -1.37 -36.96
N SER A 705 -2.08 -1.82 -37.74
CA SER A 705 -1.14 -2.86 -37.31
C SER A 705 -0.10 -2.32 -36.32
N GLY A 706 0.33 -3.14 -35.35
CA GLY A 706 1.33 -2.74 -34.34
C GLY A 706 0.76 -2.25 -33.02
N TYR A 707 -0.46 -2.71 -32.67
CA TYR A 707 -1.17 -2.38 -31.43
C TYR A 707 -0.43 -2.85 -30.16
N PRO A 708 -0.68 -2.21 -29.00
CA PRO A 708 0.00 -2.52 -27.74
C PRO A 708 -0.43 -3.86 -27.13
N TYR A 709 0.50 -4.49 -26.42
CA TYR A 709 0.32 -5.68 -25.60
C TYR A 709 0.55 -5.28 -24.15
N PHE A 710 -0.33 -5.68 -23.26
CA PHE A 710 -0.33 -5.25 -21.87
C PHE A 710 0.10 -6.41 -20.97
N MET A 711 0.95 -6.14 -19.99
CA MET A 711 1.25 -7.11 -18.93
C MET A 711 -0.02 -7.38 -18.13
N SER A 712 -0.29 -8.64 -17.79
CA SER A 712 -1.50 -9.03 -17.05
C SER A 712 -1.19 -9.87 -15.83
N THR A 713 -2.08 -9.86 -14.85
CA THR A 713 -2.02 -10.72 -13.67
C THR A 713 -3.16 -11.73 -13.72
N SER A 714 -2.82 -13.02 -13.63
CA SER A 714 -3.79 -14.11 -13.57
C SER A 714 -4.45 -14.18 -12.19
N THR A 715 -5.71 -14.59 -12.17
CA THR A 715 -6.55 -14.69 -10.96
C THR A 715 -7.36 -15.98 -11.01
N THR A 716 -7.98 -16.37 -9.89
CA THR A 716 -8.83 -17.57 -9.83
C THR A 716 -10.30 -17.28 -10.21
N SER A 717 -10.70 -16.01 -10.20
CA SER A 717 -12.06 -15.53 -10.48
C SER A 717 -12.10 -14.57 -11.68
N ALA A 718 -13.26 -14.42 -12.34
CA ALA A 718 -13.39 -13.57 -13.51
C ALA A 718 -13.28 -12.07 -13.17
N ARG A 719 -12.11 -11.45 -13.39
CA ARG A 719 -11.84 -10.03 -13.09
C ARG A 719 -11.68 -9.16 -14.33
N GLY A 720 -11.77 -9.75 -15.52
CA GLY A 720 -11.86 -9.03 -16.79
C GLY A 720 -13.08 -9.45 -17.60
N LEU A 721 -13.60 -8.51 -18.38
CA LEU A 721 -14.65 -8.69 -19.38
C LEU A 721 -14.22 -7.97 -20.65
N TYR A 722 -14.40 -8.57 -21.82
CA TYR A 722 -14.18 -7.85 -23.09
C TYR A 722 -15.09 -8.32 -24.22
N LYS A 723 -15.29 -7.45 -25.21
CA LYS A 723 -15.87 -7.75 -26.52
C LYS A 723 -15.37 -6.76 -27.56
N TYR A 724 -15.25 -7.20 -28.80
CA TYR A 724 -14.79 -6.39 -29.93
C TYR A 724 -15.57 -6.74 -31.20
N GLN A 725 -15.66 -5.80 -32.16
CA GLN A 725 -16.19 -5.99 -33.51
C GLN A 725 -15.82 -4.81 -34.43
N ASP A 726 -15.88 -5.00 -35.76
CA ASP A 726 -15.42 -3.96 -36.72
C ASP A 726 -16.49 -2.91 -37.07
N ASN A 727 -17.76 -3.27 -37.20
CA ASN A 727 -18.72 -2.36 -37.86
C ASN A 727 -19.43 -1.36 -36.93
N SER A 728 -19.38 -1.57 -35.60
CA SER A 728 -20.09 -0.74 -34.60
C SER A 728 -19.66 -1.12 -33.19
N LEU A 729 -20.14 -0.46 -32.13
CA LEU A 729 -19.93 -0.94 -30.76
C LEU A 729 -20.72 -2.23 -30.46
N PRO A 730 -20.12 -3.29 -29.86
CA PRO A 730 -20.82 -4.56 -29.62
C PRO A 730 -22.07 -4.44 -28.76
N THR A 731 -23.17 -5.05 -29.23
CA THR A 731 -24.47 -5.11 -28.51
C THR A 731 -24.75 -6.48 -27.88
N THR A 732 -23.85 -7.45 -28.10
CA THR A 732 -23.96 -8.82 -27.55
C THR A 732 -22.99 -9.03 -26.39
N GLY A 733 -23.22 -10.11 -25.63
CA GLY A 733 -22.35 -10.51 -24.53
C GLY A 733 -20.89 -10.75 -24.95
N GLY A 734 -19.99 -10.28 -24.10
CA GLY A 734 -18.55 -10.48 -24.11
C GLY A 734 -18.09 -11.78 -23.46
N SER A 735 -16.78 -11.89 -23.35
CA SER A 735 -16.09 -13.01 -22.70
C SER A 735 -15.55 -12.57 -21.36
N LEU A 736 -15.82 -13.36 -20.33
CA LEU A 736 -15.21 -13.23 -19.00
C LEU A 736 -13.83 -13.88 -18.99
N VAL A 737 -12.88 -13.24 -18.32
CA VAL A 737 -11.51 -13.73 -18.17
C VAL A 737 -11.02 -13.64 -16.74
N ASN A 738 -10.21 -14.61 -16.34
CA ASN A 738 -9.63 -14.70 -15.01
C ASN A 738 -8.27 -13.97 -14.94
N TYR A 739 -8.18 -12.78 -15.52
CA TYR A 739 -7.01 -11.92 -15.42
C TYR A 739 -7.42 -10.45 -15.58
N TYR A 740 -6.56 -9.54 -15.14
CA TYR A 740 -6.66 -8.11 -15.36
C TYR A 740 -5.31 -7.55 -15.86
N PRO A 741 -5.29 -6.44 -16.61
CA PRO A 741 -4.04 -5.82 -17.02
C PRO A 741 -3.41 -5.10 -15.82
N ASN A 742 -2.09 -5.20 -15.67
CA ASN A 742 -1.37 -4.50 -14.60
C ASN A 742 -1.56 -2.99 -14.77
N ILE A 743 -1.97 -2.34 -13.70
CA ILE A 743 -2.29 -0.93 -13.69
C ILE A 743 -1.43 -0.21 -12.66
N MET A 744 -1.09 1.03 -12.97
CA MET A 744 -0.55 1.99 -12.04
C MET A 744 -1.58 3.09 -11.86
N ILE A 745 -1.92 3.40 -10.61
CA ILE A 745 -2.89 4.43 -10.25
C ILE A 745 -2.13 5.54 -9.51
N SER A 746 -2.25 6.76 -10.00
CA SER A 746 -1.88 7.96 -9.27
C SER A 746 -3.03 8.32 -8.36
N MET A 747 -2.77 8.36 -7.05
CA MET A 747 -3.74 8.75 -6.05
C MET A 747 -3.18 9.86 -5.18
N SER A 748 -4.03 10.84 -4.89
CA SER A 748 -3.80 11.73 -3.77
C SER A 748 -3.90 10.93 -2.48
N GLY A 749 -2.91 11.06 -1.60
CA GLY A 749 -2.96 10.55 -0.23
C GLY A 749 -3.90 11.37 0.63
N CYS A 750 -3.64 11.44 1.94
CA CYS A 750 -4.47 12.27 2.82
C CYS A 750 -4.47 13.73 2.37
N SER A 751 -5.60 14.39 2.55
CA SER A 751 -5.77 15.81 2.32
C SER A 751 -5.90 16.58 3.62
N SER A 752 -5.48 17.83 3.61
CA SER A 752 -5.84 18.79 4.64
C SER A 752 -7.33 19.17 4.54
N GLY A 753 -7.79 19.97 5.51
CA GLY A 753 -9.05 20.70 5.38
C GLY A 753 -9.03 21.67 4.20
N ILE A 754 -10.22 22.09 3.77
CA ILE A 754 -10.37 23.03 2.66
C ILE A 754 -10.35 24.48 3.18
N VAL A 755 -9.52 25.32 2.56
CA VAL A 755 -9.32 26.72 2.92
C VAL A 755 -9.96 27.60 1.85
N ALA A 756 -10.64 28.67 2.27
CA ALA A 756 -11.22 29.65 1.36
C ALA A 756 -10.20 30.73 0.98
N ASP A 757 -10.12 31.06 -0.31
CA ASP A 757 -9.34 32.15 -0.87
C ASP A 757 -10.27 33.09 -1.66
N THR A 758 -10.38 34.34 -1.21
CA THR A 758 -11.38 35.29 -1.72
C THR A 758 -10.74 36.28 -2.69
N VAL A 759 -11.34 36.41 -3.87
CA VAL A 759 -11.02 37.47 -4.82
C VAL A 759 -12.06 38.58 -4.70
N PHE A 760 -11.66 39.70 -4.13
CA PHE A 760 -12.47 40.91 -4.09
C PHE A 760 -12.42 41.59 -5.45
N VAL A 761 -13.58 41.78 -6.07
CA VAL A 761 -13.72 42.51 -7.32
C VAL A 761 -14.26 43.89 -7.01
N VAL A 762 -13.51 44.92 -7.40
CA VAL A 762 -13.85 46.33 -7.19
C VAL A 762 -13.98 47.07 -8.51
N ASP A 763 -14.89 48.05 -8.57
CA ASP A 763 -15.10 48.88 -9.75
C ASP A 763 -14.07 50.03 -9.87
N SER A 764 -13.40 50.39 -8.77
CA SER A 764 -12.32 51.39 -8.71
C SER A 764 -11.32 51.08 -7.58
N THR A 765 -10.13 51.69 -7.63
CA THR A 765 -9.09 51.55 -6.59
C THR A 765 -9.32 52.53 -5.43
N GLU A 766 -8.64 52.30 -4.30
CA GLU A 766 -8.71 53.19 -3.13
C GLU A 766 -8.40 54.65 -3.51
N TYR A 767 -7.33 54.86 -4.30
CA TYR A 767 -6.96 56.15 -4.89
C TYR A 767 -6.73 55.98 -6.39
N GLU A 768 -7.20 56.94 -7.20
CA GLU A 768 -6.88 57.01 -8.63
C GLU A 768 -6.85 58.47 -9.12
N LEU A 769 -5.64 59.03 -9.25
CA LEU A 769 -5.41 60.42 -9.60
C LEU A 769 -5.09 60.60 -11.09
N ALA A 770 -5.96 61.28 -11.81
CA ALA A 770 -5.78 61.60 -13.22
C ALA A 770 -5.51 63.10 -13.48
N ILE A 771 -4.75 63.41 -14.52
CA ILE A 771 -4.71 64.75 -15.13
C ILE A 771 -5.82 64.84 -16.18
N ASP A 772 -6.93 65.49 -15.83
CA ASP A 772 -8.14 65.52 -16.66
C ASP A 772 -8.01 66.48 -17.85
N ASN A 773 -7.60 67.74 -17.60
CA ASN A 773 -7.61 68.75 -18.65
C ASN A 773 -6.71 69.97 -18.38
N VAL A 774 -6.40 70.74 -19.43
CA VAL A 774 -5.95 72.14 -19.34
C VAL A 774 -7.18 73.03 -19.45
N ILE A 775 -7.43 73.85 -18.42
CA ILE A 775 -8.63 74.69 -18.26
C ILE A 775 -8.38 76.12 -18.77
N TYR A 776 -7.21 76.69 -18.49
CA TYR A 776 -6.83 78.01 -18.98
C TYR A 776 -5.34 78.05 -19.34
N PRO A 777 -4.95 78.63 -20.50
CA PRO A 777 -5.82 79.32 -21.45
C PRO A 777 -6.73 78.35 -22.22
N GLU A 778 -7.89 78.85 -22.66
CA GLU A 778 -8.81 78.06 -23.47
C GLU A 778 -8.30 77.97 -24.90
N ASN A 779 -8.58 76.84 -25.57
CA ASN A 779 -8.23 76.71 -26.99
C ASN A 779 -9.00 77.75 -27.81
N THR A 780 -8.29 78.49 -28.66
CA THR A 780 -8.73 79.66 -29.43
C THR A 780 -9.13 80.89 -28.62
N GLY A 781 -8.88 80.91 -27.30
CA GLY A 781 -9.17 82.06 -26.44
C GLY A 781 -8.18 83.22 -26.64
N CYS A 782 -8.63 84.44 -26.39
CA CYS A 782 -7.78 85.63 -26.38
C CYS A 782 -7.09 85.76 -25.02
N VAL A 783 -5.77 85.98 -25.02
CA VAL A 783 -4.97 86.12 -23.80
C VAL A 783 -3.88 87.18 -23.91
N THR A 784 -3.51 87.75 -22.77
CA THR A 784 -2.39 88.71 -22.68
C THR A 784 -1.04 87.99 -22.83
N PRO A 785 0.06 88.71 -23.11
CA PRO A 785 1.41 88.12 -23.25
C PRO A 785 1.94 87.45 -21.99
N SER A 786 1.34 87.71 -20.83
CA SER A 786 1.68 87.05 -19.58
C SER A 786 0.41 86.50 -18.95
N ILE A 787 0.35 85.19 -18.72
CA ILE A 787 -0.81 84.52 -18.11
C ILE A 787 -0.40 83.43 -17.13
N ASN A 788 -1.27 83.16 -16.16
CA ASN A 788 -1.21 81.94 -15.37
C ASN A 788 -1.85 80.78 -16.13
N VAL A 789 -1.39 79.56 -15.87
CA VAL A 789 -1.97 78.32 -16.42
C VAL A 789 -2.86 77.68 -15.37
N SER A 790 -4.02 77.18 -15.77
CA SER A 790 -4.91 76.37 -14.91
C SER A 790 -5.15 74.98 -15.50
N ILE A 791 -5.10 73.96 -14.66
CA ILE A 791 -5.34 72.54 -15.00
C ILE A 791 -6.42 71.95 -14.10
N ARG A 792 -7.01 70.83 -14.54
CA ARG A 792 -7.95 70.04 -13.75
C ARG A 792 -7.35 68.68 -13.42
N LEU A 793 -7.48 68.30 -12.16
CA LEU A 793 -7.22 66.96 -11.68
C LEU A 793 -8.53 66.26 -11.36
N ARG A 794 -8.53 64.93 -11.45
CA ARG A 794 -9.68 64.09 -11.12
C ARG A 794 -9.26 62.95 -10.20
N ASN A 795 -10.08 62.66 -9.20
CA ASN A 795 -9.96 61.46 -8.38
C ASN A 795 -11.06 60.48 -8.81
N ASP A 796 -10.67 59.38 -9.44
CA ASP A 796 -11.56 58.27 -9.83
C ASP A 796 -11.55 57.12 -8.79
N GLY A 797 -10.84 57.31 -7.67
CA GLY A 797 -10.83 56.40 -6.52
C GLY A 797 -11.94 56.70 -5.51
N TYR A 798 -12.22 55.74 -4.62
CA TYR A 798 -13.29 55.87 -3.62
C TYR A 798 -12.84 56.51 -2.29
N GLU A 799 -11.53 56.73 -2.07
CA GLU A 799 -10.99 57.47 -0.91
C GLU A 799 -10.51 58.89 -1.27
N VAL A 800 -10.45 59.75 -0.25
CA VAL A 800 -10.02 61.15 -0.39
C VAL A 800 -8.52 61.22 -0.62
N ILE A 801 -8.07 61.81 -1.74
CA ILE A 801 -6.66 62.10 -1.96
C ILE A 801 -6.28 63.36 -1.16
N PRO A 802 -5.28 63.31 -0.27
CA PRO A 802 -4.91 64.46 0.56
C PRO A 802 -4.28 65.59 -0.26
N ALA A 803 -4.30 66.80 0.32
CA ALA A 803 -3.55 67.94 -0.21
C ALA A 803 -2.04 67.64 -0.27
N GLY A 804 -1.27 68.44 -1.03
CA GLY A 804 0.17 68.29 -1.10
C GLY A 804 0.69 67.58 -2.35
N ILE A 805 -0.16 67.36 -3.36
CA ILE A 805 0.23 66.70 -4.61
C ILE A 805 1.11 67.65 -5.44
N GLY A 806 2.34 67.24 -5.70
CA GLY A 806 3.25 67.97 -6.59
C GLY A 806 2.83 67.86 -8.05
N LEU A 807 2.78 69.00 -8.73
CA LEU A 807 2.34 69.15 -10.12
C LEU A 807 3.46 69.77 -10.93
N THR A 808 3.68 69.26 -12.15
CA THR A 808 4.59 69.86 -13.12
C THR A 808 3.86 70.08 -14.43
N CYS A 809 3.92 71.30 -14.95
CA CYS A 809 3.38 71.67 -16.24
C CYS A 809 4.50 72.29 -17.08
N ILE A 810 4.79 71.69 -18.22
CA ILE A 810 5.75 72.22 -19.20
C ILE A 810 4.94 72.80 -20.35
N VAL A 811 5.18 74.07 -20.67
CA VAL A 811 4.51 74.78 -21.79
C VAL A 811 5.57 75.36 -22.70
N ASN A 812 5.68 74.86 -23.94
CA ASN A 812 6.69 75.32 -24.91
C ASN A 812 8.15 75.37 -24.39
N GLY A 813 8.48 74.54 -23.39
CA GLY A 813 9.80 74.50 -22.74
C GLY A 813 9.89 75.22 -21.39
N ASP A 814 8.94 76.11 -21.07
CA ASP A 814 8.85 76.73 -19.74
C ASP A 814 8.26 75.75 -18.74
N THR A 815 8.90 75.59 -17.58
CA THR A 815 8.46 74.64 -16.54
C THR A 815 7.82 75.37 -15.37
N LEU A 816 6.58 75.01 -15.08
CA LEU A 816 5.81 75.44 -13.92
C LEU A 816 5.71 74.29 -12.93
N THR A 817 5.87 74.58 -11.66
CA THR A 817 5.66 73.62 -10.57
C THR A 817 4.67 74.15 -9.56
N GLY A 818 3.92 73.24 -8.94
CA GLY A 818 2.83 73.58 -8.01
C GLY A 818 2.55 72.47 -7.03
N ILE A 819 1.77 72.78 -5.99
CA ILE A 819 1.32 71.81 -4.98
C ILE A 819 -0.15 72.06 -4.67
N THR A 820 -0.99 71.02 -4.69
CA THR A 820 -2.42 71.16 -4.36
C THR A 820 -2.62 71.62 -2.90
N ALA A 821 -3.50 72.61 -2.69
CA ALA A 821 -3.73 73.20 -1.36
C ALA A 821 -4.86 72.52 -0.57
N GLY A 822 -5.74 71.77 -1.23
CA GLY A 822 -6.86 71.06 -0.63
C GLY A 822 -6.93 69.60 -1.11
N PRO A 823 -7.68 68.74 -0.38
CA PRO A 823 -7.89 67.36 -0.80
C PRO A 823 -8.76 67.26 -2.06
N ILE A 824 -8.63 66.14 -2.77
CA ILE A 824 -9.47 65.79 -3.93
C ILE A 824 -10.43 64.69 -3.47
N LEU A 825 -11.72 65.00 -3.37
CA LEU A 825 -12.73 64.05 -2.90
C LEU A 825 -12.93 62.91 -3.92
N PRO A 826 -13.42 61.73 -3.48
CA PRO A 826 -13.81 60.65 -4.39
C PRO A 826 -14.75 61.11 -5.50
N ASP A 827 -14.61 60.52 -6.69
CA ASP A 827 -15.41 60.80 -7.89
C ASP A 827 -15.57 62.30 -8.20
N SER A 828 -14.53 63.10 -7.94
CA SER A 828 -14.59 64.55 -8.05
C SER A 828 -13.37 65.15 -8.74
N THR A 829 -13.48 66.43 -9.12
CA THR A 829 -12.42 67.18 -9.79
C THR A 829 -12.02 68.43 -9.00
N ILE A 830 -10.73 68.80 -9.08
CA ILE A 830 -10.23 70.08 -8.57
C ILE A 830 -9.48 70.84 -9.67
N ASP A 831 -9.68 72.16 -9.72
CA ASP A 831 -8.93 73.05 -10.59
C ASP A 831 -7.74 73.65 -9.85
N TYR A 832 -6.57 73.64 -10.48
CA TYR A 832 -5.32 74.20 -9.94
C TYR A 832 -4.75 75.25 -10.88
N THR A 833 -4.47 76.45 -10.37
CA THR A 833 -3.82 77.54 -11.11
C THR A 833 -2.38 77.72 -10.65
N PHE A 834 -1.43 77.61 -11.58
CA PHE A 834 -0.03 77.92 -11.32
C PHE A 834 0.15 79.42 -11.09
N THR A 835 0.82 79.81 -10.02
CA THR A 835 1.01 81.21 -9.63
C THR A 835 2.08 81.94 -10.45
N THR A 836 3.00 81.18 -11.03
CA THR A 836 4.04 81.72 -11.91
C THR A 836 3.46 81.86 -13.32
N PRO A 837 3.35 83.08 -13.86
CA PRO A 837 2.85 83.25 -15.21
C PRO A 837 3.90 82.78 -16.23
N ILE A 838 3.41 82.34 -17.38
CA ILE A 838 4.22 82.11 -18.58
C ILE A 838 4.17 83.35 -19.48
N ASN A 839 5.24 83.56 -20.24
CA ASN A 839 5.26 84.59 -21.28
C ASN A 839 4.99 83.96 -22.63
N ILE A 840 4.05 84.52 -23.37
CA ILE A 840 3.61 84.03 -24.67
C ILE A 840 4.19 84.93 -25.75
N ASN A 841 4.95 84.33 -26.66
CA ASN A 841 5.43 85.02 -27.86
C ASN A 841 4.41 84.82 -28.97
N PHE A 842 3.63 85.87 -29.26
CA PHE A 842 2.70 85.89 -30.38
C PHE A 842 3.42 86.18 -31.70
N VAL A 843 3.08 85.42 -32.74
CA VAL A 843 3.52 85.64 -34.12
C VAL A 843 2.25 85.82 -34.95
N GLU A 844 2.13 86.96 -35.62
CA GLU A 844 0.92 87.30 -36.42
C GLU A 844 -0.38 87.14 -35.60
N SER A 845 -0.41 87.71 -34.38
CA SER A 845 -1.55 87.66 -33.44
C SER A 845 -1.91 86.29 -32.84
N GLY A 846 -1.29 85.19 -33.28
CA GLY A 846 -1.52 83.85 -32.76
C GLY A 846 -0.32 83.25 -32.02
N ALA A 847 -0.57 82.27 -31.15
CA ALA A 847 0.47 81.40 -30.58
C ALA A 847 -0.08 79.98 -30.36
N THR A 848 0.78 78.97 -30.55
CA THR A 848 0.48 77.58 -30.15
C THR A 848 1.20 77.29 -28.84
N LEU A 849 0.49 76.73 -27.88
CA LEU A 849 1.00 76.31 -26.58
C LEU A 849 0.91 74.78 -26.47
N ASP A 850 2.06 74.14 -26.41
CA ASP A 850 2.21 72.69 -26.22
C ASP A 850 2.41 72.38 -24.73
N PHE A 851 1.39 71.79 -24.12
CA PHE A 851 1.36 71.40 -22.71
C PHE A 851 1.79 69.95 -22.53
N LYS A 852 2.68 69.73 -21.56
CA LYS A 852 2.91 68.45 -20.90
C LYS A 852 2.70 68.61 -19.40
N VAL A 853 1.64 68.00 -18.88
CA VAL A 853 1.24 68.11 -17.47
C VAL A 853 1.32 66.74 -16.81
N TYR A 854 1.95 66.64 -15.65
CA TYR A 854 2.02 65.40 -14.86
C TYR A 854 2.13 65.70 -13.36
N HIS A 855 1.77 64.74 -12.52
CA HIS A 855 1.92 64.83 -11.07
C HIS A 855 3.09 63.96 -10.56
N SER A 856 3.54 64.20 -9.33
CA SER A 856 4.63 63.46 -8.68
C SER A 856 4.12 62.53 -7.57
N ALA A 857 2.92 61.96 -7.73
CA ALA A 857 2.24 61.19 -6.68
C ALA A 857 1.79 59.80 -7.16
N PRO A 858 2.73 58.90 -7.52
CA PRO A 858 2.41 57.56 -8.03
C PRO A 858 1.71 56.68 -6.97
N GLN A 859 1.82 57.01 -5.68
CA GLN A 859 1.10 56.29 -4.62
C GLN A 859 -0.42 56.47 -4.67
N TYR A 860 -0.92 57.47 -5.41
CA TYR A 860 -2.35 57.73 -5.60
C TYR A 860 -2.82 57.47 -7.03
N SER A 861 -2.00 56.84 -7.88
CA SER A 861 -2.38 56.47 -9.24
C SER A 861 -1.80 55.10 -9.60
N LEU A 862 -2.67 54.10 -9.63
CA LEU A 862 -2.31 52.75 -10.07
C LEU A 862 -2.43 52.65 -11.60
N THR A 863 -3.25 53.50 -12.24
CA THR A 863 -3.39 53.53 -13.71
C THR A 863 -2.54 54.60 -14.39
N VAL A 864 -1.26 54.29 -14.59
CA VAL A 864 -0.23 55.23 -15.11
C VAL A 864 -0.50 55.88 -16.48
N PHE A 865 -1.53 55.48 -17.22
CA PHE A 865 -1.82 56.04 -18.55
C PHE A 865 -2.53 57.40 -18.50
N ASN A 866 -3.14 57.77 -17.37
CA ASN A 866 -3.84 59.06 -17.18
C ASN A 866 -3.03 60.08 -16.33
N ASP A 867 -1.85 59.69 -15.84
CA ASP A 867 -0.94 60.53 -15.03
C ASP A 867 -0.34 61.72 -15.78
N THR A 868 -0.29 61.62 -17.12
CA THR A 868 0.33 62.63 -17.98
C THR A 868 -0.60 63.06 -19.10
N LEU A 869 -0.92 64.35 -19.14
CA LEU A 869 -1.65 64.98 -20.23
C LEU A 869 -0.69 65.67 -21.19
N LEU A 870 -0.77 65.31 -22.47
CA LEU A 870 -0.16 66.05 -23.58
C LEU A 870 -1.25 66.76 -24.37
N LYS A 871 -1.18 68.09 -24.50
CA LYS A 871 -2.22 68.87 -25.16
C LYS A 871 -1.66 70.10 -25.85
N SER A 872 -1.97 70.29 -27.13
CA SER A 872 -1.64 71.50 -27.88
C SER A 872 -2.89 72.36 -28.03
N ILE A 873 -2.79 73.64 -27.70
CA ILE A 873 -3.88 74.61 -27.89
C ILE A 873 -3.38 75.86 -28.61
N GLY A 874 -4.20 76.45 -29.46
CA GLY A 874 -3.94 77.76 -30.04
C GLY A 874 -4.53 78.86 -29.15
N VAL A 875 -3.87 80.00 -29.06
CA VAL A 875 -4.38 81.20 -28.38
C VAL A 875 -4.19 82.43 -29.25
N GLN A 876 -5.04 83.42 -29.07
CA GLN A 876 -4.99 84.69 -29.79
C GLN A 876 -4.50 85.81 -28.86
N TYR A 877 -3.81 86.80 -29.40
CA TYR A 877 -3.33 87.95 -28.65
C TYR A 877 -4.51 88.81 -28.20
N GLN A 878 -4.54 89.20 -26.93
CA GLN A 878 -5.47 90.21 -26.43
C GLN A 878 -4.72 91.54 -26.28
N PRO A 879 -5.04 92.57 -27.09
CA PRO A 879 -4.47 93.90 -26.94
C PRO A 879 -4.87 94.56 -25.63
N ASP A 880 -3.98 95.38 -25.07
CA ASP A 880 -4.32 96.25 -23.95
C ASP A 880 -5.31 97.34 -24.39
N ALA A 881 -6.02 97.95 -23.45
CA ALA A 881 -6.85 99.11 -23.78
C ALA A 881 -5.98 100.25 -24.36
N PRO A 882 -6.36 100.86 -25.49
CA PRO A 882 -5.54 101.89 -26.12
C PRO A 882 -5.53 103.16 -25.26
N VAL A 883 -4.34 103.78 -25.16
CA VAL A 883 -4.17 105.06 -24.46
C VAL A 883 -4.43 106.20 -25.45
N ALA A 884 -5.59 106.84 -25.34
CA ALA A 884 -6.00 107.94 -26.22
C ALA A 884 -5.53 109.31 -25.71
N HIS A 885 -5.01 110.14 -26.62
CA HIS A 885 -4.56 111.49 -26.33
C HIS A 885 -5.58 112.52 -26.80
N SER A 886 -6.02 113.39 -25.88
CA SER A 886 -6.93 114.49 -26.20
C SER A 886 -6.21 115.64 -26.91
N CYS A 887 -6.89 116.30 -27.84
CA CYS A 887 -6.36 117.44 -28.60
C CYS A 887 -7.24 118.69 -28.43
N VAL A 888 -6.64 119.89 -28.53
CA VAL A 888 -7.36 121.18 -28.56
C VAL A 888 -7.17 121.82 -29.93
N THR A 889 -8.28 122.24 -30.57
CA THR A 889 -8.28 122.95 -31.86
C THR A 889 -9.12 124.23 -31.78
N LEU A 890 -8.95 125.14 -32.74
CA LEU A 890 -9.80 126.34 -32.84
C LEU A 890 -11.16 125.97 -33.44
N ALA A 891 -12.22 126.62 -32.97
CA ALA A 891 -13.58 126.39 -33.47
C ALA A 891 -13.64 126.55 -35.00
N GLY A 892 -14.20 125.55 -35.69
CA GLY A 892 -14.28 125.46 -37.14
C GLY A 892 -13.08 124.82 -37.84
N LEU A 893 -12.07 124.34 -37.10
CA LEU A 893 -10.97 123.52 -37.63
C LEU A 893 -11.08 122.06 -37.17
N PRO A 894 -10.54 121.10 -37.93
CA PRO A 894 -10.41 119.71 -37.48
C PRO A 894 -9.37 119.57 -36.36
N ALA A 895 -9.47 118.49 -35.58
CA ALA A 895 -8.47 118.07 -34.60
C ALA A 895 -7.84 116.74 -35.04
N LEU A 896 -6.55 116.54 -34.74
CA LEU A 896 -5.88 115.26 -34.92
C LEU A 896 -5.85 114.56 -33.57
N LEU A 897 -6.65 113.50 -33.43
CA LEU A 897 -6.60 112.60 -32.28
C LEU A 897 -5.58 111.50 -32.55
N SER A 898 -4.91 111.04 -31.51
CA SER A 898 -3.92 109.96 -31.60
C SER A 898 -4.02 109.02 -30.41
N VAL A 899 -3.62 107.78 -30.62
CA VAL A 899 -3.36 106.80 -29.56
C VAL A 899 -1.89 106.42 -29.54
N ASP A 900 -1.43 105.89 -28.42
CA ASP A 900 -0.12 105.23 -28.38
C ASP A 900 -0.16 103.98 -29.29
N PRO A 901 0.75 103.85 -30.27
CA PRO A 901 0.81 102.67 -31.14
C PRO A 901 1.03 101.38 -30.32
N GLN A 902 0.27 100.33 -30.64
CA GLN A 902 0.34 99.02 -29.98
C GLN A 902 0.49 97.92 -31.05
N ALA A 903 1.71 97.48 -31.35
CA ALA A 903 1.91 96.34 -32.27
C ALA A 903 1.83 95.00 -31.50
N PRO A 904 1.20 93.93 -32.05
CA PRO A 904 0.65 93.79 -33.41
C PRO A 904 -0.82 94.23 -33.58
N ALA A 905 -1.39 94.98 -32.62
CA ALA A 905 -2.78 95.45 -32.71
C ALA A 905 -2.95 96.63 -33.69
N PHE A 906 -4.18 96.83 -34.15
CA PHE A 906 -4.63 98.02 -34.88
C PHE A 906 -5.77 98.71 -34.13
N HIS A 907 -5.92 100.01 -34.36
CA HIS A 907 -6.84 100.86 -33.61
C HIS A 907 -8.05 101.26 -34.46
N ASN A 908 -9.24 101.08 -33.91
CA ASN A 908 -10.50 101.50 -34.54
C ASN A 908 -11.09 102.68 -33.75
N TRP A 909 -11.41 103.78 -34.43
CA TRP A 909 -12.02 104.97 -33.85
C TRP A 909 -13.52 104.99 -34.08
N TYR A 910 -14.29 105.43 -33.09
CA TYR A 910 -15.76 105.39 -33.08
C TYR A 910 -16.36 106.73 -32.64
N SER A 911 -17.58 107.00 -33.11
CA SER A 911 -18.38 108.16 -32.69
C SER A 911 -19.22 107.90 -31.44
N ASP A 912 -19.33 106.66 -31.00
CA ASP A 912 -20.14 106.24 -29.86
C ASP A 912 -19.35 105.35 -28.90
N SER A 913 -19.79 105.31 -27.64
CA SER A 913 -19.13 104.58 -26.56
C SER A 913 -19.30 103.07 -26.62
N LEU A 914 -20.21 102.55 -27.45
CA LEU A 914 -20.48 101.12 -27.59
C LEU A 914 -19.63 100.49 -28.71
N GLY A 915 -18.95 101.30 -29.52
CA GLY A 915 -18.10 100.84 -30.60
C GLY A 915 -18.88 100.39 -31.84
N GLU A 916 -20.09 100.92 -32.06
CA GLU A 916 -20.95 100.49 -33.18
C GLU A 916 -20.70 101.28 -34.48
N ASN A 917 -20.34 102.55 -34.39
CA ASN A 917 -20.17 103.45 -35.54
C ASN A 917 -18.69 103.79 -35.78
N LEU A 918 -18.03 102.95 -36.58
CA LEU A 918 -16.62 103.10 -36.98
C LEU A 918 -16.41 104.36 -37.84
N LEU A 919 -15.43 105.16 -37.47
CA LEU A 919 -15.03 106.39 -38.15
C LEU A 919 -13.71 106.23 -38.91
N SER A 920 -12.73 105.54 -38.33
CA SER A 920 -11.40 105.40 -38.92
C SER A 920 -10.64 104.22 -38.31
N VAL A 921 -9.62 103.76 -39.04
CA VAL A 921 -8.70 102.70 -38.59
C VAL A 921 -7.27 103.24 -38.68
N GLY A 922 -6.51 103.10 -37.60
CA GLY A 922 -5.13 103.54 -37.48
C GLY A 922 -4.86 104.34 -36.20
N ASP A 923 -3.58 104.57 -35.92
CA ASP A 923 -3.12 105.22 -34.68
C ASP A 923 -3.52 106.70 -34.55
N THR A 924 -4.01 107.29 -35.64
CA THR A 924 -4.46 108.69 -35.66
C THR A 924 -5.79 108.82 -36.40
N PHE A 925 -6.62 109.74 -35.93
CA PHE A 925 -7.89 110.09 -36.56
C PHE A 925 -8.04 111.60 -36.67
N MET A 926 -8.33 112.08 -37.89
CA MET A 926 -8.62 113.48 -38.13
C MET A 926 -10.13 113.71 -38.08
N THR A 927 -10.57 114.51 -37.10
CA THR A 927 -12.00 114.80 -36.94
C THR A 927 -12.49 115.71 -38.07
N PRO A 928 -13.82 115.75 -38.33
CA PRO A 928 -14.43 116.88 -39.04
C PRO A 928 -14.20 118.21 -38.30
N PRO A 929 -14.48 119.38 -38.92
CA PRO A 929 -14.48 120.67 -38.22
C PRO A 929 -15.38 120.66 -36.98
N LEU A 930 -14.83 121.04 -35.82
CA LEU A 930 -15.55 121.02 -34.55
C LEU A 930 -15.90 122.43 -34.09
N TYR A 931 -17.13 122.63 -33.61
CA TYR A 931 -17.61 123.90 -33.07
C TYR A 931 -17.91 123.84 -31.57
N ASP A 932 -17.88 122.63 -30.98
CA ASP A 932 -18.05 122.37 -29.55
C ASP A 932 -17.19 121.16 -29.13
N THR A 933 -17.04 120.96 -27.82
CA THR A 933 -16.34 119.81 -27.23
C THR A 933 -17.02 118.52 -27.64
N THR A 934 -16.30 117.66 -28.36
CA THR A 934 -16.83 116.40 -28.89
C THR A 934 -15.95 115.24 -28.43
N ILE A 935 -16.57 114.14 -27.97
CA ILE A 935 -15.88 112.94 -27.49
C ILE A 935 -15.87 111.89 -28.60
N TYR A 936 -14.72 111.24 -28.78
CA TYR A 936 -14.53 110.10 -29.66
C TYR A 936 -13.95 108.93 -28.87
N TYR A 937 -14.23 107.71 -29.31
CA TYR A 937 -13.84 106.48 -28.63
C TYR A 937 -12.88 105.69 -29.52
N VAL A 938 -12.01 104.87 -28.93
CA VAL A 938 -11.04 104.05 -29.66
C VAL A 938 -10.85 102.72 -28.96
N SER A 939 -10.75 101.64 -29.72
CA SER A 939 -10.43 100.30 -29.21
C SER A 939 -9.33 99.65 -30.06
N ALA A 940 -8.52 98.81 -29.42
CA ALA A 940 -7.47 98.03 -30.06
C ALA A 940 -8.01 96.64 -30.44
N PHE A 941 -7.62 96.15 -31.62
CA PHE A 941 -7.95 94.84 -32.14
C PHE A 941 -6.68 94.15 -32.63
N SER A 942 -6.58 92.84 -32.44
CA SER A 942 -5.61 92.00 -33.14
C SER A 942 -6.32 91.24 -34.26
N ASP A 943 -5.60 90.96 -35.35
CA ASP A 943 -6.10 90.11 -36.45
C ASP A 943 -6.50 88.70 -36.01
#